data_AF-A0A9P0C7I5-F1
#
_entry.id   AF-A0A9P0C7I5-F1
#
_cell.length_a   1.000
_cell.length_b   1.000
_cell.length_c   1.000
_cell.angle_alpha   90.00
_cell.angle_beta   90.00
_cell.angle_gamma   90.00
#
_symmetry.space_group_name_H-M   'P 1'
#
loop_
_entity.id
_entity.type
_entity.pdbx_description
1 polymer ?
#
loop_
_entity_poly.entity_id
_entity_poly.type
_entity_poly.pdbx_seq_one_letter_code
_entity_poly.pdbx_strand_id
1 'polypeptide(L)'
;MALAGRCRIWRGCFWCKTSLFLTAFMLTYVNTQDISMCCTKADGTCRSVCEKMSLVVNTDNDVREERIKNIYKFCTPSPQLVDFWICMNNTIEEVVEEVGWWGRACCELGNSPGCRDACTLAQHEQALVASSACRHSDEIALFDCVHSQRTAQWCCSQTQYLNCHEACHKALWRIGSSRVDNTALDHAIEVCEQSPPLLRCLRNMTASSIHADTSKYLPCCHESSRVSCRSACEAVLRRTGEPNEISDTLSAACGAPSLSDGLWQCFLRKDEPTDNKDIIPHDVAKLNCCQKAKTINCRKLCFETFNTGWQNNWQKFYSECLGDPQENDLTECIEEVEAPCSLGCAGLTYCSHLNNRPTTLFRSCTAQADLEAHLAVAEQKGSRSITVSGLVVPLKNLSQCPTDIWKSVACPLHVRPCTAKGHSSMLCAEDCTRLVSSCIEWSRASPQLSAAALCARLTPRDSNAPCVQLRNFITPSTEPPLLSAREAVTSPCAGAPCNATQVCVPNRNCLHGGTCTRYTCLDGCRLGEGSSFVVTIGSWVRVPMAGASRKACYKVCRCGTRGLTQCQPLPCVELENCRLLDRIVQHGSRYWVECNPCTCVGGERVCGTRACGVGTGAGAGSLSRAPRLPCSCPPHHLPARAASRLYPNACLAKCAGATDADIEFGERRACGAGAGPGGGCGRLACARAPNVCLSRLQASCPQHVCVNTSHCNTQPPKTVCDTDGVTHSTPCHLALGGKRLAHWGPCLKYCSQELYAESTA
;
A
#
# COMPACT_ATOMS: atom_id res chain seq x y z
N MET A 1 -26.04 24.91 -56.49
CA MET A 1 -25.70 24.46 -57.86
C MET A 1 -24.38 23.71 -57.74
N ALA A 2 -24.33 22.37 -57.62
CA ALA A 2 -24.40 21.39 -58.73
C ALA A 2 -23.33 21.72 -59.80
N LEU A 3 -22.38 20.88 -60.23
CA LEU A 3 -22.24 19.42 -60.23
C LEU A 3 -20.81 19.06 -60.72
N ALA A 4 -20.33 17.88 -60.29
CA ALA A 4 -19.59 16.86 -61.04
C ALA A 4 -18.33 17.18 -61.90
N GLY A 5 -17.19 16.67 -61.43
CA GLY A 5 -16.46 15.53 -62.02
C GLY A 5 -15.74 15.65 -63.38
N ARG A 6 -14.43 15.37 -63.40
CA ARG A 6 -13.82 14.26 -64.17
C ARG A 6 -12.30 14.16 -63.99
N CYS A 7 -11.87 12.91 -63.88
CA CYS A 7 -10.51 12.41 -63.92
C CYS A 7 -9.91 12.60 -65.33
N ARG A 8 -8.65 13.04 -65.43
CA ARG A 8 -7.75 12.74 -66.57
C ARG A 8 -6.28 12.84 -66.16
N ILE A 9 -5.62 11.70 -66.25
CA ILE A 9 -4.19 11.49 -66.15
C ILE A 9 -3.59 11.71 -67.56
N TRP A 10 -2.58 12.58 -67.72
CA TRP A 10 -1.17 12.23 -68.00
C TRP A 10 -0.36 13.33 -68.70
N ARG A 11 0.93 13.37 -68.30
CA ARG A 11 2.13 13.89 -68.99
C ARG A 11 2.40 15.41 -68.99
N GLY A 12 3.35 15.78 -68.14
CA GLY A 12 4.07 17.06 -68.18
C GLY A 12 5.35 17.00 -67.36
N CYS A 13 6.41 16.50 -67.99
CA CYS A 13 7.85 16.77 -67.79
C CYS A 13 8.42 16.88 -66.36
N PHE A 14 9.08 15.85 -65.84
CA PHE A 14 10.53 15.57 -65.99
C PHE A 14 11.49 16.53 -65.26
N TRP A 15 11.03 17.67 -64.73
CA TRP A 15 11.86 18.61 -63.96
C TRP A 15 11.69 18.52 -62.44
N CYS A 16 10.56 18.01 -61.93
CA CYS A 16 10.42 17.75 -60.48
C CYS A 16 11.15 16.48 -60.00
N LYS A 17 11.56 15.57 -60.90
CA LYS A 17 12.27 14.35 -60.48
C LYS A 17 13.75 14.59 -60.23
N THR A 18 14.43 15.43 -60.99
CA THR A 18 15.86 15.71 -60.80
C THR A 18 16.13 16.52 -59.52
N SER A 19 15.23 17.44 -59.14
CA SER A 19 15.36 18.17 -57.88
C SER A 19 15.10 17.29 -56.65
N LEU A 20 14.17 16.32 -56.73
CA LEU A 20 13.90 15.37 -55.65
C LEU A 20 15.00 14.31 -55.50
N PHE A 21 15.65 13.89 -56.59
CA PHE A 21 16.78 12.98 -56.51
C PHE A 21 18.04 13.66 -55.94
N LEU A 22 18.29 14.95 -56.24
CA LEU A 22 19.42 15.67 -55.65
C LEU A 22 19.20 16.06 -54.18
N THR A 23 17.97 16.37 -53.76
CA THR A 23 17.69 16.57 -52.33
C THR A 23 17.60 15.25 -51.55
N ALA A 24 17.21 14.14 -52.19
CA ALA A 24 17.26 12.82 -51.54
C ALA A 24 18.68 12.28 -51.44
N PHE A 25 19.58 12.58 -52.39
CA PHE A 25 21.00 12.20 -52.28
C PHE A 25 21.80 13.05 -51.29
N MET A 26 21.35 14.28 -50.99
CA MET A 26 22.02 15.17 -50.02
C MET A 26 21.35 15.19 -48.62
N LEU A 27 20.22 14.49 -48.42
CA LEU A 27 19.57 14.31 -47.10
C LEU A 27 19.67 12.87 -46.56
N THR A 28 20.41 11.98 -47.24
CA THR A 28 20.83 10.67 -46.69
C THR A 28 22.31 10.63 -46.30
N TYR A 29 23.00 11.77 -46.31
CA TYR A 29 24.31 11.91 -45.70
C TYR A 29 24.16 12.73 -44.41
N VAL A 30 24.66 12.19 -43.29
CA VAL A 30 24.47 12.62 -41.88
C VAL A 30 23.30 11.85 -41.24
N ASN A 31 23.46 10.74 -40.50
CA ASN A 31 24.57 10.21 -39.73
C ASN A 31 24.74 8.70 -39.98
N THR A 32 25.86 8.32 -40.57
CA THR A 32 26.57 7.09 -40.20
C THR A 32 28.01 7.54 -40.14
N GLN A 33 28.63 7.55 -38.96
CA GLN A 33 30.08 7.77 -38.90
C GLN A 33 30.74 6.64 -39.69
N ASP A 34 31.25 7.00 -40.85
CA ASP A 34 31.93 6.09 -41.76
C ASP A 34 33.11 5.48 -41.00
N ILE A 35 33.14 4.14 -40.83
CA ILE A 35 34.19 3.41 -40.08
C ILE A 35 35.59 3.81 -40.59
N SER A 36 35.68 4.19 -41.86
CA SER A 36 36.87 4.76 -42.52
C SER A 36 37.44 6.00 -41.81
N MET A 37 36.62 6.86 -41.21
CA MET A 37 37.09 8.03 -40.45
C MET A 37 37.77 7.63 -39.14
N CYS A 38 37.28 6.59 -38.45
CA CYS A 38 37.95 6.10 -37.25
C CYS A 38 39.32 5.47 -37.58
N CYS A 39 39.45 4.80 -38.73
CA CYS A 39 40.70 4.19 -39.17
C CYS A 39 41.85 5.20 -39.36
N THR A 40 41.55 6.47 -39.65
CA THR A 40 42.58 7.53 -39.77
C THR A 40 43.28 7.87 -38.46
N LYS A 41 42.72 7.43 -37.32
CA LYS A 41 43.27 7.60 -35.97
C LYS A 41 44.13 6.42 -35.51
N ALA A 42 44.35 5.43 -36.38
CA ALA A 42 45.23 4.31 -36.14
C ALA A 42 46.47 4.42 -37.04
N ASP A 43 47.59 3.82 -36.63
CA ASP A 43 48.83 3.79 -37.40
C ASP A 43 49.33 2.35 -37.67
N GLY A 44 50.14 2.19 -38.73
CA GLY A 44 50.80 0.94 -39.07
C GLY A 44 49.86 -0.18 -39.55
N THR A 45 50.10 -1.41 -39.09
CA THR A 45 49.35 -2.60 -39.48
C THR A 45 47.87 -2.51 -39.09
N CYS A 46 47.57 -1.89 -37.94
CA CYS A 46 46.20 -1.65 -37.46
C CYS A 46 45.39 -0.78 -38.43
N ARG A 47 45.97 0.31 -38.95
CA ARG A 47 45.32 1.16 -39.95
C ARG A 47 44.95 0.39 -41.21
N SER A 48 45.87 -0.44 -41.73
CA SER A 48 45.64 -1.21 -42.96
C SER A 48 44.52 -2.27 -42.81
N VAL A 49 44.38 -2.83 -41.61
CA VAL A 49 43.33 -3.82 -41.29
C VAL A 49 41.98 -3.10 -41.13
N CYS A 50 41.97 -1.92 -40.52
CA CYS A 50 40.78 -1.08 -40.37
C CYS A 50 40.27 -0.55 -41.72
N GLU A 51 41.14 -0.02 -42.59
CA GLU A 51 40.73 0.52 -43.89
C GLU A 51 40.15 -0.56 -44.82
N LYS A 52 40.66 -1.81 -44.75
CA LYS A 52 40.11 -2.98 -45.45
C LYS A 52 38.71 -3.40 -44.97
N MET A 53 38.27 -2.95 -43.79
CA MET A 53 36.92 -3.15 -43.28
C MET A 53 35.93 -2.15 -43.88
N SER A 54 36.36 -0.91 -44.15
CA SER A 54 35.49 0.15 -44.67
C SER A 54 35.02 -0.04 -46.12
N LEU A 55 35.71 -0.90 -46.89
CA LEU A 55 35.49 -1.05 -48.33
C LEU A 55 34.33 -1.99 -48.72
N VAL A 56 33.64 -2.63 -47.77
CA VAL A 56 32.53 -3.55 -48.08
C VAL A 56 31.41 -3.40 -47.05
N VAL A 57 30.46 -2.51 -47.31
CA VAL A 57 29.33 -2.25 -46.41
C VAL A 57 28.19 -3.29 -46.54
N ASN A 58 28.25 -4.23 -47.49
CA ASN A 58 27.20 -5.24 -47.67
C ASN A 58 27.76 -6.65 -47.92
N THR A 59 28.06 -7.42 -46.86
CA THR A 59 28.16 -8.90 -46.91
C THR A 59 28.02 -9.57 -45.51
N ASP A 60 27.64 -10.85 -45.55
CA ASP A 60 27.32 -11.88 -44.52
C ASP A 60 27.92 -11.78 -43.10
N ASN A 61 27.13 -12.23 -42.10
CA ASN A 61 27.41 -12.12 -40.65
C ASN A 61 28.69 -12.85 -40.21
N ASP A 62 29.01 -14.02 -40.79
CA ASP A 62 30.19 -14.81 -40.39
C ASP A 62 31.51 -14.14 -40.79
N VAL A 63 31.54 -13.46 -41.94
CA VAL A 63 32.73 -12.71 -42.42
C VAL A 63 32.95 -11.45 -41.58
N ARG A 64 31.88 -10.90 -41.00
CA ARG A 64 31.91 -9.71 -40.14
C ARG A 64 32.48 -10.03 -38.77
N GLU A 65 32.08 -11.15 -38.17
CA GLU A 65 32.60 -11.64 -36.88
C GLU A 65 34.10 -11.95 -36.94
N GLU A 66 34.56 -12.62 -38.00
CA GLU A 66 35.97 -12.97 -38.18
C GLU A 66 36.84 -11.71 -38.35
N ARG A 67 36.30 -10.64 -38.96
CA ARG A 67 37.01 -9.36 -39.13
C ARG A 67 37.03 -8.50 -37.87
N ILE A 68 35.98 -8.51 -37.04
CA ILE A 68 36.00 -7.87 -35.71
C ILE A 68 37.07 -8.53 -34.83
N LYS A 69 37.14 -9.87 -34.85
CA LYS A 69 38.20 -10.63 -34.15
C LYS A 69 39.60 -10.22 -34.65
N ASN A 70 39.76 -9.94 -35.95
CA ASN A 70 41.03 -9.44 -36.51
C ASN A 70 41.35 -8.01 -36.08
N ILE A 71 40.38 -7.11 -35.92
CA ILE A 71 40.63 -5.74 -35.39
C ILE A 71 41.14 -5.82 -33.95
N TYR A 72 40.49 -6.58 -33.07
CA TYR A 72 40.97 -6.74 -31.68
C TYR A 72 42.34 -7.44 -31.60
N LYS A 73 42.68 -8.27 -32.60
CA LYS A 73 43.97 -8.97 -32.68
C LYS A 73 45.12 -8.10 -33.17
N PHE A 74 44.88 -7.21 -34.15
CA PHE A 74 45.93 -6.38 -34.78
C PHE A 74 45.94 -4.93 -34.28
N CYS A 75 44.91 -4.49 -33.57
CA CYS A 75 44.78 -3.17 -32.94
C CYS A 75 44.68 -3.29 -31.41
N THR A 76 45.70 -3.86 -30.76
CA THR A 76 45.68 -4.05 -29.31
C THR A 76 45.50 -2.71 -28.57
N PRO A 77 44.68 -2.65 -27.50
CA PRO A 77 44.45 -1.41 -26.75
C PRO A 77 45.77 -0.91 -26.16
N SER A 78 46.27 0.19 -26.71
CA SER A 78 47.50 0.84 -26.29
C SER A 78 47.22 2.34 -26.10
N PRO A 79 47.99 3.05 -25.26
CA PRO A 79 47.74 4.46 -24.98
C PRO A 79 47.79 5.37 -26.21
N GLN A 80 48.31 4.89 -27.34
CA GLN A 80 48.40 5.61 -28.61
C GLN A 80 47.18 5.40 -29.53
N LEU A 81 46.30 4.45 -29.19
CA LEU A 81 45.10 4.07 -29.97
C LEU A 81 43.79 4.36 -29.21
N VAL A 82 43.85 5.17 -28.15
CA VAL A 82 42.69 5.48 -27.30
C VAL A 82 41.61 6.22 -28.09
N ASP A 83 41.98 7.21 -28.90
CA ASP A 83 41.04 7.99 -29.72
C ASP A 83 40.42 7.16 -30.85
N PHE A 84 41.13 6.12 -31.30
CA PHE A 84 40.63 5.12 -32.25
C PHE A 84 39.55 4.25 -31.59
N TRP A 85 39.81 3.71 -30.40
CA TRP A 85 38.87 2.84 -29.70
C TRP A 85 37.62 3.58 -29.21
N ILE A 86 37.73 4.84 -28.77
CA ILE A 86 36.55 5.67 -28.43
C ILE A 86 35.67 5.88 -29.66
N CYS A 87 36.28 6.16 -30.82
CA CYS A 87 35.56 6.34 -32.09
C CYS A 87 34.82 5.05 -32.49
N MET A 88 35.53 3.91 -32.44
CA MET A 88 34.99 2.59 -32.80
C MET A 88 33.88 2.10 -31.85
N ASN A 89 34.00 2.34 -30.54
CA ASN A 89 33.01 1.87 -29.57
C ASN A 89 31.67 2.61 -29.71
N ASN A 90 31.72 3.91 -29.98
CA ASN A 90 30.52 4.72 -30.25
C ASN A 90 29.83 4.32 -31.56
N THR A 91 30.58 3.89 -32.58
CA THR A 91 30.00 3.40 -33.85
C THR A 91 29.48 1.96 -33.74
N ILE A 92 30.03 1.14 -32.84
CA ILE A 92 29.54 -0.22 -32.55
C ILE A 92 28.25 -0.16 -31.73
N GLU A 93 28.09 0.80 -30.81
CA GLU A 93 26.85 0.98 -30.03
C GLU A 93 25.61 1.34 -30.88
N GLU A 94 25.76 1.99 -32.02
CA GLU A 94 24.62 2.30 -32.93
C GLU A 94 24.20 1.11 -33.81
N VAL A 95 25.00 0.04 -33.92
CA VAL A 95 24.72 -1.11 -34.82
C VAL A 95 24.25 -2.36 -34.05
N VAL A 96 24.24 -2.34 -32.71
CA VAL A 96 23.66 -3.40 -31.86
C VAL A 96 22.17 -3.11 -31.63
N GLU A 97 21.38 -3.02 -32.70
CA GLU A 97 19.91 -2.89 -32.63
C GLU A 97 19.20 -4.24 -32.36
N GLU A 98 19.91 -5.35 -32.17
CA GLU A 98 19.28 -6.66 -31.85
C GLU A 98 19.39 -7.10 -30.37
N VAL A 99 20.08 -6.36 -29.50
CA VAL A 99 20.07 -6.64 -28.04
C VAL A 99 19.35 -5.51 -27.33
N GLY A 100 18.03 -5.45 -27.52
CA GLY A 100 17.18 -4.45 -26.88
C GLY A 100 17.35 -4.39 -25.36
N TRP A 101 16.98 -3.25 -24.78
CA TRP A 101 16.95 -2.96 -23.34
C TRP A 101 16.89 -4.21 -22.43
N TRP A 102 17.91 -4.41 -21.58
CA TRP A 102 18.05 -5.57 -20.68
C TRP A 102 16.83 -5.84 -19.79
N GLY A 103 16.00 -4.82 -19.52
CA GLY A 103 14.74 -4.97 -18.77
C GLY A 103 13.69 -5.80 -19.49
N ARG A 104 13.84 -6.05 -20.80
CA ARG A 104 12.94 -6.88 -21.62
C ARG A 104 12.82 -8.31 -21.12
N ALA A 105 13.88 -8.85 -20.53
CA ALA A 105 13.88 -10.17 -19.91
C ALA A 105 12.86 -10.29 -18.76
N CYS A 106 12.49 -9.17 -18.14
CA CYS A 106 11.54 -9.15 -17.03
C CYS A 106 10.08 -9.01 -17.49
N CYS A 107 9.80 -8.65 -18.76
CA CYS A 107 8.45 -8.28 -19.21
C CYS A 107 7.43 -9.41 -19.05
N GLU A 108 7.85 -10.68 -19.07
CA GLU A 108 6.98 -11.83 -18.84
C GLU A 108 6.39 -11.88 -17.42
N LEU A 109 7.06 -11.25 -16.45
CA LEU A 109 6.62 -11.15 -15.06
C LEU A 109 5.51 -10.11 -14.85
N GLY A 110 5.23 -9.27 -15.86
CA GLY A 110 4.14 -8.30 -15.79
C GLY A 110 2.80 -9.01 -15.60
N ASN A 111 1.98 -8.55 -14.67
CA ASN A 111 0.68 -9.12 -14.36
C ASN A 111 -0.41 -8.56 -15.30
N SER A 112 -0.31 -7.29 -15.70
CA SER A 112 -1.22 -6.67 -16.67
C SER A 112 -0.73 -6.80 -18.11
N PRO A 113 -1.63 -7.12 -19.07
CA PRO A 113 -1.26 -7.25 -20.48
C PRO A 113 -0.73 -5.92 -21.05
N GLY A 114 -1.37 -4.80 -20.71
CA GLY A 114 -0.91 -3.47 -21.14
C GLY A 114 0.47 -3.11 -20.60
N CYS A 115 0.85 -3.58 -19.41
CA CYS A 115 2.20 -3.39 -18.91
C CYS A 115 3.23 -4.30 -19.60
N ARG A 116 2.87 -5.55 -19.91
CA ARG A 116 3.73 -6.44 -20.72
C ARG A 116 4.07 -5.79 -22.06
N ASP A 117 3.05 -5.24 -22.74
CA ASP A 117 3.22 -4.57 -24.03
C ASP A 117 4.03 -3.27 -23.92
N ALA A 118 3.79 -2.46 -22.89
CA ALA A 118 4.60 -1.27 -22.63
C ALA A 118 6.06 -1.63 -22.32
N CYS A 119 6.29 -2.74 -21.60
CA CYS A 119 7.61 -3.25 -21.28
C CYS A 119 8.36 -3.78 -22.51
N THR A 120 7.69 -4.50 -23.41
CA THR A 120 8.29 -4.97 -24.66
C THR A 120 8.56 -3.82 -25.64
N LEU A 121 7.96 -2.64 -25.45
CA LEU A 121 8.22 -1.46 -26.28
C LEU A 121 9.23 -0.48 -25.64
N ALA A 122 9.50 -0.60 -24.34
CA ALA A 122 10.36 0.32 -23.62
C ALA A 122 11.85 0.22 -24.04
N GLN A 123 12.51 1.37 -24.13
CA GLN A 123 13.94 1.48 -24.47
C GLN A 123 14.84 1.60 -23.24
N HIS A 124 14.29 2.00 -22.09
CA HIS A 124 14.99 2.12 -20.82
C HIS A 124 13.99 2.13 -19.64
N GLU A 125 14.49 1.97 -18.41
CA GLU A 125 13.68 1.87 -17.18
C GLU A 125 12.73 3.07 -16.99
N GLN A 126 13.21 4.29 -17.27
CA GLN A 126 12.39 5.49 -17.12
C GLN A 126 11.25 5.58 -18.15
N ALA A 127 11.40 4.98 -19.35
CA ALA A 127 10.32 4.89 -20.33
C ALA A 127 9.22 3.93 -19.85
N LEU A 128 9.59 2.85 -19.16
CA LEU A 128 8.64 1.94 -18.53
C LEU A 128 7.85 2.63 -17.41
N VAL A 129 8.53 3.37 -16.53
CA VAL A 129 7.91 4.11 -15.41
C VAL A 129 7.06 5.29 -15.90
N ALA A 130 7.43 5.91 -17.02
CA ALA A 130 6.66 7.00 -17.63
C ALA A 130 5.39 6.50 -18.33
N SER A 131 5.29 5.20 -18.64
CA SER A 131 4.08 4.63 -19.22
C SER A 131 2.95 4.65 -18.19
N SER A 132 1.77 5.17 -18.57
CA SER A 132 0.58 5.08 -17.70
C SER A 132 0.06 3.65 -17.55
N ALA A 133 0.62 2.69 -18.30
CA ALA A 133 0.23 1.30 -18.35
C ALA A 133 0.96 0.42 -17.30
N CYS A 134 2.20 0.76 -16.92
CA CYS A 134 2.96 0.06 -15.89
C CYS A 134 3.12 0.92 -14.64
N ARG A 135 2.49 0.51 -13.54
CA ARG A 135 2.64 1.16 -12.24
C ARG A 135 3.47 0.30 -11.30
N HIS A 136 4.40 0.91 -10.56
CA HIS A 136 5.30 0.15 -9.68
C HIS A 136 4.54 -0.58 -8.56
N SER A 137 3.46 0.00 -8.06
CA SER A 137 2.60 -0.65 -7.06
C SER A 137 1.85 -1.88 -7.58
N ASP A 138 1.61 -1.92 -8.89
CA ASP A 138 0.78 -2.95 -9.52
C ASP A 138 1.67 -4.09 -10.07
N GLU A 139 2.94 -3.82 -10.36
CA GLU A 139 3.84 -4.71 -11.11
C GLU A 139 5.13 -5.02 -10.35
N ILE A 140 5.02 -5.32 -9.05
CA ILE A 140 6.16 -5.44 -8.12
C ILE A 140 7.21 -6.44 -8.62
N ALA A 141 6.81 -7.64 -9.05
CA ALA A 141 7.74 -8.68 -9.51
C ALA A 141 8.51 -8.25 -10.79
N LEU A 142 7.84 -7.53 -11.69
CA LEU A 142 8.46 -6.96 -12.89
C LEU A 142 9.52 -5.92 -12.49
N PHE A 143 9.17 -4.96 -11.63
CA PHE A 143 10.09 -3.90 -11.23
C PHE A 143 11.24 -4.40 -10.34
N ASP A 144 11.00 -5.38 -9.46
CA ASP A 144 12.05 -6.04 -8.68
C ASP A 144 13.06 -6.76 -9.60
N CYS A 145 12.58 -7.41 -10.67
CA CYS A 145 13.43 -8.00 -11.69
C CYS A 145 14.22 -6.93 -12.47
N VAL A 146 13.58 -5.86 -12.93
CA VAL A 146 14.26 -4.76 -13.64
C VAL A 146 15.33 -4.14 -12.75
N HIS A 147 15.06 -3.93 -11.47
CA HIS A 147 16.06 -3.45 -10.51
C HIS A 147 17.24 -4.42 -10.34
N SER A 148 16.95 -5.72 -10.25
CA SER A 148 17.98 -6.77 -10.15
C SER A 148 18.86 -6.83 -11.40
N GLN A 149 18.26 -6.71 -12.59
CA GLN A 149 18.98 -6.65 -13.87
C GLN A 149 19.87 -5.41 -13.97
N ARG A 150 19.38 -4.23 -13.55
CA ARG A 150 20.19 -3.01 -13.52
C ARG A 150 21.46 -3.19 -12.70
N THR A 151 21.30 -3.81 -11.53
CA THR A 151 22.40 -4.06 -10.59
C THR A 151 23.38 -5.08 -11.18
N ALA A 152 22.89 -6.09 -11.90
CA ALA A 152 23.72 -7.05 -12.64
C ALA A 152 24.53 -6.38 -13.77
N GLN A 153 23.93 -5.46 -14.52
CA GLN A 153 24.65 -4.72 -15.58
C GLN A 153 25.78 -3.87 -14.99
N TRP A 154 25.50 -3.13 -13.91
CA TRP A 154 26.52 -2.38 -13.18
C TRP A 154 27.60 -3.30 -12.60
N CYS A 155 27.23 -4.52 -12.21
CA CYS A 155 28.15 -5.53 -11.73
C CYS A 155 29.13 -5.95 -12.83
N CYS A 156 28.62 -6.38 -13.99
CA CYS A 156 29.45 -6.83 -15.10
C CYS A 156 30.28 -5.71 -15.73
N SER A 157 29.88 -4.43 -15.59
CA SER A 157 30.67 -3.30 -16.08
C SER A 157 31.94 -3.00 -15.26
N GLN A 158 32.20 -3.72 -14.16
CA GLN A 158 33.38 -3.50 -13.30
C GLN A 158 34.69 -4.11 -13.85
N THR A 159 34.65 -4.81 -14.99
CA THR A 159 35.85 -5.43 -15.61
C THR A 159 36.31 -4.69 -16.86
N GLN A 160 37.63 -4.71 -17.09
CA GLN A 160 38.26 -4.19 -18.30
C GLN A 160 38.48 -5.29 -19.36
N TYR A 161 38.18 -6.55 -19.00
CA TYR A 161 38.38 -7.73 -19.84
C TYR A 161 37.08 -8.17 -20.52
N LEU A 162 37.07 -8.18 -21.86
CA LEU A 162 35.88 -8.43 -22.68
C LEU A 162 35.30 -9.84 -22.49
N ASN A 163 36.16 -10.86 -22.40
CA ASN A 163 35.78 -12.26 -22.15
C ASN A 163 35.07 -12.44 -20.80
N CYS A 164 35.56 -11.75 -19.76
CA CYS A 164 34.96 -11.77 -18.44
C CYS A 164 33.66 -10.97 -18.39
N HIS A 165 33.57 -9.84 -19.12
CA HIS A 165 32.34 -9.08 -19.26
C HIS A 165 31.22 -9.94 -19.90
N GLU A 166 31.53 -10.63 -20.99
CA GLU A 166 30.58 -11.50 -21.69
C GLU A 166 30.14 -12.70 -20.83
N ALA A 167 31.08 -13.36 -20.16
CA ALA A 167 30.77 -14.47 -19.26
C ALA A 167 29.90 -14.02 -18.07
N CYS A 168 30.20 -12.87 -17.46
CA CYS A 168 29.39 -12.29 -16.39
C CYS A 168 27.98 -11.93 -16.87
N HIS A 169 27.87 -11.30 -18.04
CA HIS A 169 26.59 -10.89 -18.60
C HIS A 169 25.71 -12.11 -18.88
N LYS A 170 26.29 -13.19 -19.40
CA LYS A 170 25.60 -14.46 -19.64
C LYS A 170 25.15 -15.13 -18.34
N ALA A 171 25.96 -15.09 -17.28
CA ALA A 171 25.63 -15.66 -15.98
C ALA A 171 24.48 -14.92 -15.28
N LEU A 172 24.38 -13.60 -15.45
CA LEU A 172 23.34 -12.77 -14.84
C LEU A 172 22.15 -12.49 -15.76
N TRP A 173 22.19 -12.97 -17.01
CA TRP A 173 21.10 -12.85 -17.98
C TRP A 173 19.84 -13.51 -17.40
N ARG A 174 18.80 -12.72 -17.13
CA ARG A 174 17.53 -13.11 -16.47
C ARG A 174 17.53 -13.26 -14.94
N ILE A 175 18.55 -12.75 -14.24
CA ILE A 175 18.47 -12.60 -12.79
C ILE A 175 17.21 -11.82 -12.36
N GLY A 176 16.47 -12.36 -11.37
CA GLY A 176 15.17 -11.83 -10.94
C GLY A 176 13.94 -12.34 -11.72
N SER A 177 14.11 -13.04 -12.85
CA SER A 177 13.01 -13.67 -13.61
C SER A 177 13.06 -15.21 -13.62
N SER A 178 14.24 -15.81 -13.50
CA SER A 178 14.45 -17.27 -13.47
C SER A 178 15.60 -17.66 -12.53
N ARG A 179 15.76 -18.96 -12.23
CA ARG A 179 16.94 -19.46 -11.50
C ARG A 179 18.21 -19.15 -12.29
N VAL A 180 19.28 -18.81 -11.57
CA VAL A 180 20.62 -18.57 -12.13
C VAL A 180 21.12 -19.85 -12.79
N ASP A 181 21.72 -19.73 -13.97
CA ASP A 181 22.40 -20.85 -14.63
C ASP A 181 23.76 -21.08 -13.96
N ASN A 182 23.83 -22.12 -13.11
CA ASN A 182 25.04 -22.45 -12.36
C ASN A 182 26.23 -22.77 -13.30
N THR A 183 25.98 -23.31 -14.49
CA THR A 183 27.06 -23.63 -15.44
C THR A 183 27.66 -22.35 -16.05
N ALA A 184 26.83 -21.36 -16.34
CA ALA A 184 27.28 -20.05 -16.78
C ALA A 184 27.96 -19.28 -15.64
N LEU A 185 27.50 -19.47 -14.39
CA LEU A 185 28.10 -18.87 -13.20
C LEU A 185 29.51 -19.41 -12.92
N ASP A 186 29.69 -20.73 -12.95
CA ASP A 186 31.00 -21.36 -12.74
C ASP A 186 32.01 -20.91 -13.81
N HIS A 187 31.57 -20.88 -15.07
CA HIS A 187 32.38 -20.36 -16.16
C HIS A 187 32.74 -18.88 -15.99
N ALA A 188 31.82 -18.04 -15.51
CA ALA A 188 32.09 -16.64 -15.22
C ALA A 188 33.07 -16.47 -14.05
N ILE A 189 33.02 -17.34 -13.03
CA ILE A 189 33.96 -17.31 -11.90
C ILE A 189 35.38 -17.65 -12.37
N GLU A 190 35.55 -18.66 -13.22
CA GLU A 190 36.84 -19.07 -13.79
C GLU A 190 37.43 -17.99 -14.71
N VAL A 191 36.63 -17.43 -15.62
CA VAL A 191 37.10 -16.43 -16.59
C VAL A 191 37.40 -15.08 -15.93
N CYS A 192 36.74 -14.77 -14.81
CA CYS A 192 36.87 -13.50 -14.10
C CYS A 192 37.79 -13.53 -12.87
N GLU A 193 38.63 -14.56 -12.70
CA GLU A 193 39.59 -14.68 -11.59
C GLU A 193 40.46 -13.44 -11.38
N GLN A 194 40.78 -12.72 -12.46
CA GLN A 194 41.63 -11.53 -12.45
C GLN A 194 40.90 -10.25 -12.00
N SER A 195 39.60 -10.31 -11.70
CA SER A 195 38.81 -9.17 -11.20
C SER A 195 38.11 -9.50 -9.86
N PRO A 196 38.83 -9.38 -8.72
CA PRO A 196 38.26 -9.55 -7.39
C PRO A 196 37.01 -8.70 -7.06
N PRO A 197 36.90 -7.42 -7.47
CA PRO A 197 35.70 -6.62 -7.17
C PRO A 197 34.47 -7.12 -7.94
N LEU A 198 34.65 -7.60 -9.18
CA LEU A 198 33.59 -8.22 -9.96
C LEU A 198 33.16 -9.54 -9.33
N LEU A 199 34.09 -10.42 -8.97
CA LEU A 199 33.76 -11.71 -8.34
C LEU A 199 32.97 -11.55 -7.04
N ARG A 200 33.30 -10.56 -6.22
CA ARG A 200 32.54 -10.24 -5.00
C ARG A 200 31.12 -9.77 -5.35
N CYS A 201 30.99 -8.94 -6.37
CA CYS A 201 29.70 -8.46 -6.83
C CYS A 201 28.84 -9.59 -7.43
N LEU A 202 29.42 -10.43 -8.29
CA LEU A 202 28.81 -11.61 -8.91
C LEU A 202 28.28 -12.56 -7.84
N ARG A 203 29.09 -12.89 -6.82
CA ARG A 203 28.70 -13.72 -5.68
C ARG A 203 27.58 -13.09 -4.86
N ASN A 204 27.59 -11.77 -4.63
CA ASN A 204 26.51 -11.09 -3.93
C ASN A 204 25.20 -11.06 -4.73
N MET A 205 25.28 -10.98 -6.06
CA MET A 205 24.11 -10.99 -6.96
C MET A 205 23.50 -12.37 -7.09
N THR A 206 24.32 -13.42 -7.23
CA THR A 206 23.86 -14.81 -7.33
C THR A 206 23.60 -15.48 -5.98
N ALA A 207 23.94 -14.80 -4.88
CA ALA A 207 23.51 -15.17 -3.55
C ALA A 207 21.99 -14.91 -3.36
N SER A 208 21.15 -15.70 -4.04
CA SER A 208 19.74 -15.84 -3.69
C SER A 208 19.43 -17.27 -3.27
N SER A 209 19.20 -17.41 -1.97
CA SER A 209 18.72 -18.56 -1.21
C SER A 209 19.63 -19.80 -1.13
N ILE A 210 20.21 -19.94 0.07
CA ILE A 210 20.80 -21.14 0.70
C ILE A 210 22.34 -21.07 0.78
N HIS A 211 22.85 -20.08 1.50
CA HIS A 211 23.64 -20.49 2.65
C HIS A 211 22.64 -20.68 3.77
N ALA A 212 22.23 -21.93 4.00
CA ALA A 212 21.52 -22.24 5.23
C ALA A 212 22.42 -21.75 6.35
N ASP A 213 21.94 -20.86 7.19
CA ASP A 213 22.57 -20.64 8.49
C ASP A 213 22.44 -21.97 9.23
N THR A 214 23.42 -22.86 9.01
CA THR A 214 23.48 -24.21 9.56
C THR A 214 23.57 -24.18 11.08
N SER A 215 23.91 -23.01 11.64
CA SER A 215 23.91 -22.74 13.06
C SER A 215 22.56 -23.05 13.73
N LYS A 216 21.44 -22.89 13.02
CA LYS A 216 20.10 -23.19 13.57
C LYS A 216 19.88 -24.67 13.90
N TYR A 217 20.67 -25.56 13.30
CA TYR A 217 20.60 -27.01 13.51
C TYR A 217 21.71 -27.56 14.41
N LEU A 218 22.68 -26.75 14.84
CA LEU A 218 23.70 -27.15 15.82
C LEU A 218 23.11 -27.86 17.06
N PRO A 219 21.98 -27.41 17.64
CA PRO A 219 21.38 -28.11 18.77
C PRO A 219 20.92 -29.53 18.44
N CYS A 220 20.54 -29.82 17.19
CA CYS A 220 20.09 -31.14 16.79
C CYS A 220 21.21 -32.19 16.86
N CYS A 221 22.48 -31.80 16.72
CA CYS A 221 23.61 -32.73 16.85
C CYS A 221 23.65 -33.41 18.23
N HIS A 222 23.11 -32.75 19.27
CA HIS A 222 23.06 -33.29 20.63
C HIS A 222 22.00 -34.38 20.81
N GLU A 223 21.02 -34.50 19.90
CA GLU A 223 19.99 -35.55 19.91
C GLU A 223 20.53 -36.91 19.47
N SER A 224 21.72 -36.95 18.84
CA SER A 224 22.38 -38.23 18.52
C SER A 224 22.99 -38.86 19.78
N SER A 225 22.74 -40.15 19.96
CA SER A 225 23.35 -40.96 21.02
C SER A 225 24.81 -41.36 20.73
N ARG A 226 25.30 -41.13 19.50
CA ARG A 226 26.66 -41.48 19.07
C ARG A 226 27.61 -40.29 19.14
N VAL A 227 28.65 -40.38 19.96
CA VAL A 227 29.65 -39.31 20.16
C VAL A 227 30.39 -38.95 18.86
N SER A 228 30.70 -39.93 18.01
CA SER A 228 31.35 -39.72 16.71
C SER A 228 30.47 -38.98 15.69
N CYS A 229 29.17 -39.24 15.71
CA CYS A 229 28.20 -38.53 14.87
C CYS A 229 27.99 -37.09 15.36
N ARG A 230 27.90 -36.87 16.67
CA ARG A 230 27.76 -35.54 17.27
C ARG A 230 28.91 -34.61 16.90
N SER A 231 30.15 -35.07 17.04
CA SER A 231 31.32 -34.25 16.69
C SER A 231 31.43 -33.97 15.19
N ALA A 232 31.11 -34.95 14.33
CA ALA A 232 31.08 -34.76 12.88
C ALA A 232 29.96 -33.79 12.45
N CYS A 233 28.78 -33.91 13.05
CA CYS A 233 27.63 -33.02 12.84
C CYS A 233 27.95 -31.57 13.24
N GLU A 234 28.54 -31.35 14.42
CA GLU A 234 28.94 -30.01 14.85
C GLU A 234 30.05 -29.42 13.98
N ALA A 235 31.02 -30.24 13.55
CA ALA A 235 32.13 -29.80 12.72
C ALA A 235 31.66 -29.39 11.31
N VAL A 236 30.76 -30.15 10.71
CA VAL A 236 30.25 -29.85 9.36
C VAL A 236 29.24 -28.71 9.39
N LEU A 237 28.37 -28.60 10.41
CA LEU A 237 27.43 -27.49 10.51
C LEU A 237 28.10 -26.15 10.89
N ARG A 238 29.31 -26.17 11.46
CA ARG A 238 30.12 -24.96 11.68
C ARG A 238 30.88 -24.50 10.43
N ARG A 239 31.11 -25.40 9.47
CA ARG A 239 31.65 -25.05 8.16
C ARG A 239 30.47 -24.72 7.25
N THR A 240 30.28 -23.44 6.95
CA THR A 240 29.31 -23.02 5.93
C THR A 240 29.69 -23.67 4.60
N GLY A 241 28.83 -24.55 4.07
CA GLY A 241 29.08 -25.34 2.85
C GLY A 241 27.79 -25.71 2.13
N GLU A 242 27.93 -26.35 0.97
CA GLU A 242 26.79 -26.78 0.13
C GLU A 242 25.95 -27.87 0.83
N PRO A 243 24.61 -27.84 0.75
CA PRO A 243 23.72 -28.79 1.43
C PRO A 243 24.01 -30.26 1.11
N ASN A 244 24.46 -30.54 -0.12
CA ASN A 244 24.79 -31.89 -0.58
C ASN A 244 26.05 -32.42 0.12
N GLU A 245 27.08 -31.58 0.27
CA GLU A 245 28.33 -31.95 0.95
C GLU A 245 28.07 -32.23 2.44
N ILE A 246 27.21 -31.42 3.07
CA ILE A 246 26.78 -31.58 4.46
C ILE A 246 26.01 -32.90 4.63
N SER A 247 25.09 -33.21 3.73
CA SER A 247 24.30 -34.46 3.76
C SER A 247 25.19 -35.70 3.60
N ASP A 248 26.17 -35.66 2.70
CA ASP A 248 27.06 -36.78 2.44
C ASP A 248 28.00 -37.05 3.63
N THR A 249 28.54 -36.00 4.25
CA THR A 249 29.37 -36.15 5.46
C THR A 249 28.57 -36.58 6.69
N LEU A 250 27.35 -36.05 6.89
CA LEU A 250 26.48 -36.49 7.97
C LEU A 250 26.01 -37.94 7.76
N SER A 251 25.63 -38.34 6.55
CA SER A 251 25.18 -39.72 6.28
C SER A 251 26.30 -40.75 6.45
N ALA A 252 27.54 -40.37 6.13
CA ALA A 252 28.72 -41.20 6.40
C ALA A 252 29.01 -41.38 7.91
N ALA A 253 28.85 -40.33 8.72
CA ALA A 253 29.18 -40.37 10.15
C ALA A 253 28.01 -40.84 11.05
N CYS A 254 26.78 -40.53 10.66
CA CYS A 254 25.56 -40.74 11.44
C CYS A 254 24.66 -41.85 10.88
N GLY A 255 24.95 -42.35 9.67
CA GLY A 255 24.11 -43.32 8.97
C GLY A 255 23.03 -42.66 8.11
N ALA A 256 22.35 -43.45 7.28
CA ALA A 256 21.32 -42.94 6.38
C ALA A 256 20.16 -42.26 7.15
N PRO A 257 19.52 -41.22 6.57
CA PRO A 257 18.41 -40.53 7.20
C PRO A 257 17.27 -41.50 7.52
N SER A 258 16.86 -41.56 8.79
CA SER A 258 15.77 -42.41 9.25
C SER A 258 14.77 -41.62 10.08
N LEU A 259 13.47 -41.85 9.83
CA LEU A 259 12.37 -41.25 10.59
C LEU A 259 12.28 -41.74 12.03
N SER A 260 13.05 -42.76 12.43
CA SER A 260 13.08 -43.28 13.81
C SER A 260 14.22 -42.72 14.66
N ASP A 261 15.13 -41.95 14.07
CA ASP A 261 16.31 -41.41 14.76
C ASP A 261 16.04 -39.97 15.23
N GLY A 262 16.30 -39.68 16.51
CA GLY A 262 16.06 -38.38 17.12
C GLY A 262 16.83 -37.23 16.47
N LEU A 263 18.03 -37.51 15.95
CA LEU A 263 18.83 -36.54 15.19
C LEU A 263 18.09 -36.10 13.93
N TRP A 264 17.72 -37.06 13.07
CA TRP A 264 17.07 -36.80 11.78
C TRP A 264 15.66 -36.23 11.96
N GLN A 265 14.92 -36.68 12.98
CA GLN A 265 13.64 -36.09 13.36
C GLN A 265 13.77 -34.61 13.77
N CYS A 266 14.83 -34.22 14.47
CA CYS A 266 15.08 -32.83 14.86
C CYS A 266 15.34 -31.95 13.62
N PHE A 267 16.14 -32.41 12.66
CA PHE A 267 16.34 -31.71 11.39
C PHE A 267 15.02 -31.54 10.64
N LEU A 268 14.23 -32.60 10.51
CA LEU A 268 12.93 -32.57 9.82
C LEU A 268 11.90 -31.66 10.49
N ARG A 269 11.88 -31.57 11.83
CA ARG A 269 11.01 -30.63 12.56
C ARG A 269 11.46 -29.17 12.44
N LYS A 270 12.76 -28.92 12.34
CA LYS A 270 13.33 -27.57 12.16
C LYS A 270 13.07 -27.01 10.77
N ASP A 271 12.90 -27.88 9.78
CA ASP A 271 12.56 -27.54 8.39
C ASP A 271 11.14 -27.89 7.98
N GLU A 272 10.32 -28.35 8.93
CA GLU A 272 8.88 -28.41 8.74
C GLU A 272 8.44 -27.01 8.26
N PRO A 273 7.82 -26.88 7.07
CA PRO A 273 7.23 -25.60 6.68
C PRO A 273 6.35 -25.24 7.85
N THR A 274 6.65 -24.12 8.50
CA THR A 274 5.91 -23.66 9.68
C THR A 274 4.46 -23.90 9.35
N ASP A 275 3.83 -24.84 10.06
CA ASP A 275 2.39 -24.99 10.00
C ASP A 275 1.91 -23.58 10.26
N ASN A 276 1.48 -22.90 9.20
CA ASN A 276 0.92 -21.57 9.27
C ASN A 276 -0.43 -21.77 9.94
N LYS A 277 -0.42 -22.18 11.22
CA LYS A 277 -1.24 -21.50 12.20
C LYS A 277 -0.91 -20.05 11.96
N ASP A 278 -1.77 -19.42 11.17
CA ASP A 278 -1.77 -18.00 10.92
C ASP A 278 -1.54 -17.36 12.27
N ILE A 279 -0.29 -16.99 12.60
CA ILE A 279 -0.01 -16.43 13.92
C ILE A 279 -0.76 -15.11 13.88
N ILE A 280 -1.90 -15.10 14.57
CA ILE A 280 -2.75 -13.95 14.66
C ILE A 280 -2.07 -13.07 15.70
N PRO A 281 -1.66 -11.85 15.32
CA PRO A 281 -1.06 -10.94 16.27
C PRO A 281 -1.97 -10.70 17.48
N HIS A 282 -1.36 -10.40 18.64
CA HIS A 282 -2.08 -10.18 19.88
C HIS A 282 -3.15 -9.10 19.74
N ASP A 283 -2.82 -7.95 19.14
CA ASP A 283 -3.79 -6.89 18.84
C ASP A 283 -3.58 -6.30 17.45
N VAL A 284 -4.35 -6.78 16.48
CA VAL A 284 -4.26 -6.34 15.07
C VAL A 284 -4.70 -4.89 14.91
N ALA A 285 -5.64 -4.40 15.73
CA ALA A 285 -6.10 -3.03 15.64
C ALA A 285 -4.99 -2.05 16.04
N LYS A 286 -4.33 -2.29 17.18
CA LYS A 286 -3.17 -1.48 17.62
C LYS A 286 -1.96 -1.64 16.70
N LEU A 287 -1.76 -2.81 16.10
CA LEU A 287 -0.70 -3.03 15.11
C LEU A 287 -0.80 -2.13 13.87
N ASN A 288 -2.02 -1.76 13.44
CA ASN A 288 -2.19 -0.83 12.35
C ASN A 288 -1.68 0.59 12.70
N CYS A 289 -1.66 0.94 13.99
CA CYS A 289 -1.11 2.21 14.46
C CYS A 289 0.42 2.24 14.45
N CYS A 290 1.11 1.11 14.52
CA CYS A 290 2.59 1.10 14.56
C CYS A 290 3.25 1.77 13.35
N GLN A 291 2.55 1.84 12.21
CA GLN A 291 3.05 2.55 11.02
C GLN A 291 3.00 4.07 11.12
N LYS A 292 2.24 4.61 12.09
CA LYS A 292 2.20 6.03 12.42
C LYS A 292 3.39 6.49 13.25
N ALA A 293 4.18 5.55 13.76
CA ALA A 293 5.39 5.85 14.52
C ALA A 293 6.39 6.61 13.65
N LYS A 294 6.91 7.71 14.20
CA LYS A 294 7.85 8.61 13.53
C LYS A 294 9.27 8.07 13.56
N THR A 295 9.68 7.47 14.68
CA THR A 295 11.00 6.87 14.84
C THR A 295 10.98 5.38 14.49
N ILE A 296 12.10 4.90 13.92
CA ILE A 296 12.27 3.49 13.56
C ILE A 296 12.22 2.60 14.80
N ASN A 297 12.78 3.09 15.92
CA ASN A 297 12.82 2.38 17.20
C ASN A 297 11.40 2.16 17.75
N CYS A 298 10.59 3.22 17.84
CA CYS A 298 9.23 3.08 18.34
C CYS A 298 8.31 2.30 17.42
N ARG A 299 8.52 2.40 16.10
CA ARG A 299 7.85 1.51 15.16
C ARG A 299 8.17 0.05 15.44
N LYS A 300 9.45 -0.31 15.53
CA LYS A 300 9.89 -1.69 15.77
C LYS A 300 9.36 -2.21 17.12
N LEU A 301 9.52 -1.43 18.17
CA LEU A 301 9.06 -1.78 19.51
C LEU A 301 7.53 -1.93 19.57
N CYS A 302 6.77 -1.07 18.89
CA CYS A 302 5.32 -1.19 18.76
C CYS A 302 4.92 -2.49 18.07
N PHE A 303 5.54 -2.80 16.91
CA PHE A 303 5.29 -4.04 16.18
C PHE A 303 5.60 -5.27 17.05
N GLU A 304 6.74 -5.30 17.72
CA GLU A 304 7.12 -6.40 18.62
C GLU A 304 6.16 -6.55 19.80
N THR A 305 5.67 -5.44 20.37
CA THR A 305 4.74 -5.41 21.50
C THR A 305 3.37 -5.99 21.13
N PHE A 306 2.76 -5.52 20.04
CA PHE A 306 1.39 -5.93 19.68
C PHE A 306 1.33 -7.20 18.83
N ASN A 307 2.47 -7.70 18.35
CA ASN A 307 2.52 -8.97 17.62
C ASN A 307 2.50 -10.18 18.56
N THR A 308 3.61 -10.46 19.24
CA THR A 308 3.72 -11.61 20.17
C THR A 308 4.34 -11.24 21.52
N GLY A 309 4.94 -10.06 21.65
CA GLY A 309 5.77 -9.67 22.79
C GLY A 309 5.09 -8.81 23.85
N TRP A 310 3.75 -8.76 23.92
CA TRP A 310 3.00 -7.86 24.80
C TRP A 310 3.53 -7.88 26.24
N GLN A 311 3.65 -9.07 26.83
CA GLN A 311 4.06 -9.25 28.23
C GLN A 311 5.46 -8.69 28.54
N ASN A 312 6.38 -8.79 27.59
CA ASN A 312 7.79 -8.42 27.80
C ASN A 312 8.10 -6.98 27.39
N ASN A 313 7.42 -6.47 26.35
CA ASN A 313 7.78 -5.21 25.71
C ASN A 313 6.87 -4.03 26.10
N TRP A 314 5.69 -4.27 26.70
CA TRP A 314 4.72 -3.22 27.01
C TRP A 314 5.31 -2.09 27.87
N GLN A 315 5.98 -2.41 28.98
CA GLN A 315 6.55 -1.41 29.88
C GLN A 315 7.55 -0.50 29.17
N LYS A 316 8.40 -1.10 28.33
CA LYS A 316 9.39 -0.38 27.53
C LYS A 316 8.73 0.48 26.46
N PHE A 317 7.73 -0.05 25.76
CA PHE A 317 6.98 0.67 24.75
C PHE A 317 6.25 1.88 25.33
N TYR A 318 5.62 1.70 26.49
CA TYR A 318 4.90 2.76 27.18
C TYR A 318 5.82 3.92 27.60
N SER A 319 6.97 3.61 28.20
CA SER A 319 7.89 4.64 28.70
C SER A 319 8.69 5.34 27.59
N GLU A 320 9.18 4.59 26.60
CA GLU A 320 10.07 5.12 25.55
C GLU A 320 9.31 5.76 24.39
N CYS A 321 8.09 5.30 24.08
CA CYS A 321 7.37 5.72 22.86
C CYS A 321 6.10 6.50 23.15
N LEU A 322 5.19 5.98 23.96
CA LEU A 322 3.92 6.68 24.23
C LEU A 322 4.13 7.98 25.03
N GLY A 323 5.23 8.06 25.80
CA GLY A 323 5.65 9.27 26.51
C GLY A 323 6.50 10.25 25.70
N ASP A 324 6.93 9.90 24.48
CA ASP A 324 7.77 10.76 23.64
C ASP A 324 6.89 11.75 22.85
N PRO A 325 7.06 13.07 23.04
CA PRO A 325 6.29 14.06 22.28
C PRO A 325 6.58 14.05 20.77
N GLN A 326 7.58 13.31 20.27
CA GLN A 326 7.78 13.11 18.83
C GLN A 326 6.82 12.08 18.23
N GLU A 327 6.27 11.18 19.04
CA GLU A 327 5.44 10.04 18.63
C GLU A 327 3.93 10.32 18.75
N ASN A 328 3.52 11.60 18.70
CA ASN A 328 2.12 12.00 18.88
C ASN A 328 1.14 11.26 17.95
N ASP A 329 1.49 11.08 16.66
CA ASP A 329 0.62 10.39 15.69
C ASP A 329 0.41 8.90 16.04
N LEU A 330 1.42 8.26 16.63
CA LEU A 330 1.33 6.89 17.14
C LEU A 330 0.46 6.84 18.39
N THR A 331 0.74 7.70 19.37
CA THR A 331 0.01 7.77 20.63
C THR A 331 -1.47 8.04 20.39
N GLU A 332 -1.78 9.03 19.55
CA GLU A 332 -3.15 9.40 19.19
C GLU A 332 -3.90 8.24 18.53
N CYS A 333 -3.25 7.52 17.61
CA CYS A 333 -3.85 6.34 16.99
C CYS A 333 -4.12 5.22 18.00
N ILE A 334 -3.17 4.92 18.89
CA ILE A 334 -3.34 3.89 19.93
C ILE A 334 -4.48 4.26 20.89
N GLU A 335 -4.58 5.53 21.30
CA GLU A 335 -5.69 6.01 22.12
C GLU A 335 -7.04 5.94 21.40
N GLU A 336 -7.07 6.20 20.08
CA GLU A 336 -8.28 6.09 19.27
C GLU A 336 -8.77 4.66 19.11
N VAL A 337 -7.85 3.71 18.98
CA VAL A 337 -8.16 2.28 18.99
C VAL A 337 -8.65 1.88 20.39
N GLU A 338 -7.97 2.29 21.46
CA GLU A 338 -8.29 1.84 22.81
C GLU A 338 -9.64 2.39 23.33
N ALA A 339 -9.92 3.67 23.09
CA ALA A 339 -11.10 4.35 23.58
C ALA A 339 -11.68 5.29 22.50
N PRO A 340 -12.42 4.78 21.51
CA PRO A 340 -12.94 5.59 20.41
C PRO A 340 -13.90 6.66 20.93
N CYS A 341 -13.89 7.82 20.29
CA CYS A 341 -14.76 8.93 20.67
C CYS A 341 -16.23 8.63 20.34
N SER A 342 -17.09 8.85 21.33
CA SER A 342 -18.54 8.63 21.26
C SER A 342 -19.30 9.95 21.39
N LEU A 343 -20.46 10.05 20.74
CA LEU A 343 -21.31 11.25 20.78
C LEU A 343 -22.08 11.33 22.09
N GLY A 344 -22.05 12.50 22.71
CA GLY A 344 -22.85 12.83 23.89
C GLY A 344 -22.25 12.34 25.20
N CYS A 345 -22.63 13.04 26.28
CA CYS A 345 -22.33 12.61 27.64
C CYS A 345 -23.47 12.98 28.60
N ALA A 346 -23.82 12.06 29.49
CA ALA A 346 -24.89 12.21 30.48
C ALA A 346 -24.67 11.28 31.67
N GLY A 347 -25.31 11.59 32.81
CA GLY A 347 -25.32 10.73 33.99
C GLY A 347 -24.10 10.87 34.91
N LEU A 348 -23.24 11.86 34.69
CA LEU A 348 -22.12 12.15 35.60
C LEU A 348 -22.60 12.94 36.82
N THR A 349 -22.16 12.55 38.01
CA THR A 349 -22.53 13.17 39.28
C THR A 349 -21.50 14.21 39.71
N TYR A 350 -20.22 13.84 39.71
CA TYR A 350 -19.14 14.73 40.11
C TYR A 350 -18.82 15.72 38.98
N CYS A 351 -18.60 15.21 37.78
CA CYS A 351 -18.27 15.93 36.55
C CYS A 351 -19.50 16.42 35.78
N SER A 352 -20.49 16.95 36.51
CA SER A 352 -21.80 17.32 35.97
C SER A 352 -21.78 18.38 34.86
N HIS A 353 -20.73 19.21 34.76
CA HIS A 353 -20.60 20.23 33.70
C HIS A 353 -20.40 19.64 32.29
N LEU A 354 -20.03 18.36 32.21
CA LEU A 354 -19.89 17.63 30.95
C LEU A 354 -21.19 16.96 30.50
N ASN A 355 -22.21 16.92 31.35
CA ASN A 355 -23.54 16.42 30.97
C ASN A 355 -24.24 17.37 29.99
N ASN A 356 -25.24 16.84 29.28
CA ASN A 356 -26.14 17.58 28.39
C ASN A 356 -25.40 18.26 27.23
N ARG A 357 -24.50 17.51 26.58
CA ARG A 357 -23.71 17.94 25.42
C ARG A 357 -23.80 16.93 24.26
N PRO A 358 -24.98 16.76 23.63
CA PRO A 358 -25.27 15.70 22.64
C PRO A 358 -24.36 15.68 21.40
N THR A 359 -23.84 16.83 20.98
CA THR A 359 -23.00 16.97 19.78
C THR A 359 -21.50 16.92 20.08
N THR A 360 -21.12 16.96 21.38
CA THR A 360 -19.73 16.85 21.79
C THR A 360 -19.30 15.40 21.83
N LEU A 361 -18.03 15.14 21.52
CA LEU A 361 -17.43 13.81 21.52
C LEU A 361 -16.67 13.55 22.81
N PHE A 362 -16.74 12.33 23.35
CA PHE A 362 -16.05 11.90 24.56
C PHE A 362 -15.52 10.47 24.44
N ARG A 363 -14.31 10.20 24.96
CA ARG A 363 -13.73 8.84 25.00
C ARG A 363 -14.22 8.03 26.19
N SER A 364 -14.48 8.67 27.34
CA SER A 364 -14.79 7.97 28.60
C SER A 364 -15.92 8.65 29.38
N CYS A 365 -17.09 8.79 28.76
CA CYS A 365 -18.28 9.23 29.48
C CYS A 365 -18.88 8.04 30.28
N THR A 366 -18.29 7.72 31.43
CA THR A 366 -18.71 6.61 32.30
C THR A 366 -18.72 7.02 33.77
N ALA A 367 -19.51 6.30 34.59
CA ALA A 367 -19.50 6.48 36.05
C ALA A 367 -18.13 6.18 36.67
N GLN A 368 -17.34 5.29 36.06
CA GLN A 368 -15.98 4.99 36.50
C GLN A 368 -15.06 6.19 36.29
N ALA A 369 -15.10 6.84 35.13
CA ALA A 369 -14.32 8.06 34.87
C ALA A 369 -14.75 9.21 35.80
N ASP A 370 -16.04 9.31 36.13
CA ASP A 370 -16.57 10.27 37.10
C ASP A 370 -15.96 10.08 38.50
N LEU A 371 -15.92 8.81 38.94
CA LEU A 371 -15.33 8.43 40.22
C LEU A 371 -13.82 8.65 40.25
N GLU A 372 -13.10 8.27 39.19
CA GLU A 372 -11.65 8.49 39.10
C GLU A 372 -11.30 9.98 39.14
N ALA A 373 -12.07 10.84 38.47
CA ALA A 373 -11.91 12.28 38.57
C ALA A 373 -12.14 12.78 40.00
N HIS A 374 -13.14 12.23 40.71
CA HIS A 374 -13.40 12.56 42.10
C HIS A 374 -12.24 12.17 43.02
N LEU A 375 -11.73 10.94 42.85
CA LEU A 375 -10.60 10.42 43.63
C LEU A 375 -9.30 11.19 43.35
N ALA A 376 -9.03 11.55 42.10
CA ALA A 376 -7.84 12.33 41.74
C ALA A 376 -7.82 13.71 42.42
N VAL A 377 -8.98 14.39 42.51
CA VAL A 377 -9.09 15.66 43.24
C VAL A 377 -9.01 15.47 44.75
N ALA A 378 -9.49 14.35 45.28
CA ALA A 378 -9.38 14.03 46.70
C ALA A 378 -7.92 13.74 47.11
N GLU A 379 -7.19 12.96 46.31
CA GLU A 379 -5.78 12.61 46.53
C GLU A 379 -4.88 13.85 46.51
N GLN A 380 -5.16 14.79 45.60
CA GLN A 380 -4.50 16.10 45.54
C GLN A 380 -4.50 16.84 46.88
N LYS A 381 -5.60 16.79 47.63
CA LYS A 381 -5.71 17.47 48.93
C LYS A 381 -4.75 16.90 49.97
N GLY A 382 -4.38 15.62 49.85
CA GLY A 382 -3.48 14.93 50.79
C GLY A 382 -2.00 15.04 50.42
N SER A 383 -1.66 14.82 49.15
CA SER A 383 -0.26 14.66 48.71
C SER A 383 0.44 15.96 48.27
N ARG A 384 -0.31 17.05 48.04
CA ARG A 384 0.19 18.34 47.49
C ARG A 384 1.02 18.19 46.19
N SER A 385 0.84 17.09 45.49
CA SER A 385 1.52 16.77 44.23
C SER A 385 0.59 15.93 43.35
N ILE A 386 0.80 16.00 42.04
CA ILE A 386 0.02 15.27 41.05
C ILE A 386 0.96 14.55 40.10
N THR A 387 0.51 13.43 39.54
CA THR A 387 1.23 12.75 38.46
C THR A 387 0.52 13.05 37.14
N VAL A 388 1.22 13.67 36.20
CA VAL A 388 0.71 14.03 34.87
C VAL A 388 1.63 13.41 33.82
N SER A 389 1.12 12.48 33.00
CA SER A 389 1.88 11.77 31.97
C SER A 389 3.20 11.17 32.49
N GLY A 390 3.16 10.54 33.68
CA GLY A 390 4.30 9.92 34.35
C GLY A 390 5.25 10.88 35.07
N LEU A 391 4.96 12.19 35.08
CA LEU A 391 5.76 13.21 35.77
C LEU A 391 5.06 13.67 37.04
N VAL A 392 5.77 13.62 38.17
CA VAL A 392 5.26 14.13 39.45
C VAL A 392 5.50 15.64 39.52
N VAL A 393 4.43 16.41 39.68
CA VAL A 393 4.45 17.88 39.69
C VAL A 393 3.89 18.42 41.01
N PRO A 394 4.62 19.29 41.73
CA PRO A 394 4.16 19.87 42.98
C PRO A 394 3.13 20.96 42.74
N LEU A 395 2.11 21.01 43.60
CA LEU A 395 1.02 21.98 43.49
C LEU A 395 1.15 23.13 44.48
N LYS A 396 0.65 24.30 44.07
CA LYS A 396 0.45 25.47 44.92
C LYS A 396 -0.65 25.21 45.96
N ASN A 397 -0.68 26.03 47.02
CA ASN A 397 -1.67 25.94 48.09
C ASN A 397 -3.11 26.17 47.57
N LEU A 398 -4.09 25.63 48.31
CA LEU A 398 -5.54 25.73 48.03
C LEU A 398 -6.05 27.17 47.86
N SER A 399 -5.37 28.17 48.41
CA SER A 399 -5.69 29.59 48.24
C SER A 399 -5.32 30.13 46.86
N GLN A 400 -4.32 29.55 46.19
CA GLN A 400 -3.85 29.97 44.87
C GLN A 400 -4.42 29.09 43.74
N CYS A 401 -4.78 27.84 44.04
CA CYS A 401 -5.48 26.94 43.13
C CYS A 401 -6.69 26.31 43.84
N PRO A 402 -7.87 26.95 43.80
CA PRO A 402 -9.08 26.42 44.43
C PRO A 402 -9.52 25.09 43.83
N THR A 403 -10.24 24.30 44.63
CA THR A 403 -10.71 22.96 44.24
C THR A 403 -11.60 22.98 43.00
N ASP A 404 -12.33 24.06 42.74
CA ASP A 404 -13.17 24.19 41.55
C ASP A 404 -12.35 24.30 40.26
N ILE A 405 -11.22 25.01 40.30
CA ILE A 405 -10.29 25.03 39.17
C ILE A 405 -9.76 23.63 38.94
N TRP A 406 -9.36 22.91 39.99
CA TRP A 406 -8.81 21.57 39.82
C TRP A 406 -9.83 20.53 39.37
N LYS A 407 -11.07 20.65 39.81
CA LYS A 407 -12.21 19.88 39.30
C LYS A 407 -12.40 20.10 37.80
N SER A 408 -12.28 21.34 37.32
CA SER A 408 -12.39 21.68 35.89
C SER A 408 -11.27 21.12 35.02
N VAL A 409 -10.21 20.59 35.64
CA VAL A 409 -9.07 19.92 34.98
C VAL A 409 -9.23 18.41 35.06
N ALA A 410 -9.46 17.88 36.26
CA ALA A 410 -9.60 16.45 36.49
C ALA A 410 -10.73 15.85 35.65
N CYS A 411 -11.88 16.52 35.59
CA CYS A 411 -13.03 16.02 34.85
C CYS A 411 -12.75 15.83 33.34
N PRO A 412 -12.26 16.83 32.58
CA PRO A 412 -11.84 16.61 31.20
C PRO A 412 -10.68 15.61 31.04
N LEU A 413 -9.75 15.49 31.99
CA LEU A 413 -8.66 14.52 31.90
C LEU A 413 -9.13 13.06 32.01
N HIS A 414 -10.13 12.77 32.82
CA HIS A 414 -10.68 11.42 32.99
C HIS A 414 -11.82 11.12 32.00
N VAL A 415 -12.74 12.06 31.78
CA VAL A 415 -13.87 11.88 30.84
C VAL A 415 -13.41 11.99 29.38
N ARG A 416 -12.29 12.69 29.14
CA ARG A 416 -11.57 12.79 27.86
C ARG A 416 -12.47 13.25 26.70
N PRO A 417 -12.89 14.53 26.67
CA PRO A 417 -13.54 15.09 25.48
C PRO A 417 -12.61 15.00 24.26
N CYS A 418 -13.20 14.93 23.08
CA CYS A 418 -12.50 14.83 21.81
C CYS A 418 -12.92 15.94 20.85
N THR A 419 -12.07 16.18 19.86
CA THR A 419 -12.36 17.13 18.77
C THR A 419 -13.17 16.49 17.64
N ALA A 420 -13.83 17.29 16.81
CA ALA A 420 -14.67 16.82 15.70
C ALA A 420 -13.92 16.01 14.62
N LYS A 421 -12.60 16.13 14.54
CA LYS A 421 -11.76 15.24 13.70
C LYS A 421 -11.47 13.88 14.37
N GLY A 422 -11.97 13.62 15.58
CA GLY A 422 -11.92 12.32 16.25
C GLY A 422 -10.58 11.95 16.89
N HIS A 423 -9.51 12.71 16.60
CA HIS A 423 -8.15 12.27 16.93
C HIS A 423 -7.67 12.79 18.30
N SER A 424 -7.73 14.09 18.56
CA SER A 424 -7.03 14.64 19.73
C SER A 424 -7.91 14.82 20.97
N SER A 425 -7.48 14.25 22.10
CA SER A 425 -7.90 14.62 23.47
C SER A 425 -6.93 15.61 24.13
N MET A 426 -5.96 16.12 23.36
CA MET A 426 -4.96 17.08 23.86
C MET A 426 -5.60 18.44 24.10
N LEU A 427 -5.08 19.13 25.11
CA LEU A 427 -5.53 20.45 25.52
C LEU A 427 -5.00 21.52 24.56
N CYS A 428 -5.73 22.62 24.40
CA CYS A 428 -5.17 23.78 23.72
C CYS A 428 -4.00 24.38 24.50
N ALA A 429 -2.95 24.82 23.79
CA ALA A 429 -1.69 25.29 24.42
C ALA A 429 -1.89 26.46 25.38
N GLU A 430 -2.79 27.39 25.04
CA GLU A 430 -3.17 28.51 25.89
C GLU A 430 -3.77 28.05 27.23
N ASP A 431 -4.71 27.09 27.17
CA ASP A 431 -5.38 26.55 28.35
C ASP A 431 -4.41 25.75 29.23
N CYS A 432 -3.50 24.97 28.62
CA CYS A 432 -2.47 24.25 29.37
C CYS A 432 -1.55 25.24 30.10
N THR A 433 -1.01 26.22 29.40
CA THR A 433 -0.04 27.19 29.97
C THR A 433 -0.67 27.99 31.11
N ARG A 434 -1.93 28.41 30.94
CA ARG A 434 -2.69 29.12 31.97
C ARG A 434 -2.82 28.28 33.25
N LEU A 435 -3.20 27.02 33.12
CA LEU A 435 -3.42 26.09 34.23
C LEU A 435 -2.14 25.71 34.96
N VAL A 436 -1.11 25.40 34.18
CA VAL A 436 0.24 25.02 34.64
C VAL A 436 0.92 26.20 35.34
N SER A 437 0.70 27.43 34.88
CA SER A 437 1.20 28.63 35.58
C SER A 437 0.41 28.97 36.85
N SER A 438 -0.91 28.76 36.86
CA SER A 438 -1.76 29.11 38.00
C SER A 438 -1.63 28.13 39.17
N CYS A 439 -1.52 26.83 38.89
CA CYS A 439 -1.67 25.78 39.91
C CYS A 439 -0.37 25.06 40.32
N ILE A 440 0.71 25.15 39.55
CA ILE A 440 1.95 24.39 39.81
C ILE A 440 3.00 25.26 40.52
N GLU A 441 3.68 24.68 41.51
CA GLU A 441 4.73 25.34 42.28
C GLU A 441 6.12 25.02 41.70
N TRP A 442 6.53 25.78 40.68
CA TRP A 442 7.79 25.57 39.94
C TRP A 442 9.06 25.63 40.79
N SER A 443 9.03 26.32 41.93
CA SER A 443 10.15 26.38 42.88
C SER A 443 10.51 25.02 43.49
N ARG A 444 9.54 24.11 43.57
CA ARG A 444 9.71 22.75 44.11
C ARG A 444 9.77 21.67 43.02
N ALA A 445 9.60 22.06 41.76
CA ALA A 445 9.65 21.14 40.65
C ALA A 445 11.11 20.75 40.34
N SER A 446 11.30 19.60 39.69
CA SER A 446 12.62 19.20 39.21
C SER A 446 13.21 20.27 38.28
N PRO A 447 14.51 20.60 38.39
CA PRO A 447 15.13 21.67 37.59
C PRO A 447 15.09 21.40 36.07
N GLN A 448 14.86 20.16 35.65
CA GLN A 448 14.70 19.79 34.24
C GLN A 448 13.24 19.93 33.73
N LEU A 449 12.28 20.15 34.62
CA LEU A 449 10.86 20.22 34.30
C LEU A 449 10.38 21.66 34.24
N SER A 450 9.98 22.11 33.04
CA SER A 450 9.41 23.44 32.81
C SER A 450 7.93 23.36 32.41
N ALA A 451 7.22 24.48 32.55
CA ALA A 451 5.83 24.61 32.08
C ALA A 451 5.71 24.25 30.59
N ALA A 452 6.66 24.69 29.77
CA ALA A 452 6.72 24.38 28.34
C ALA A 452 6.95 22.88 28.08
N ALA A 453 7.85 22.24 28.83
CA ALA A 453 8.10 20.81 28.69
C ALA A 453 6.89 19.95 29.09
N LEU A 454 6.16 20.36 30.13
CA LEU A 454 4.93 19.69 30.56
C LEU A 454 3.82 19.88 29.52
N CYS A 455 3.57 21.11 29.08
CA CYS A 455 2.54 21.38 28.08
C CYS A 455 2.84 20.75 26.73
N ALA A 456 4.11 20.64 26.33
CA ALA A 456 4.51 19.95 25.10
C ALA A 456 4.06 18.47 25.04
N ARG A 457 3.76 17.84 26.19
CA ARG A 457 3.19 16.49 26.27
C ARG A 457 1.66 16.45 26.29
N LEU A 458 1.01 17.57 26.60
CA LEU A 458 -0.45 17.68 26.79
C LEU A 458 -1.15 18.43 25.66
N THR A 459 -0.40 19.06 24.76
CA THR A 459 -0.92 19.95 23.72
C THR A 459 -0.43 19.52 22.34
N PRO A 460 -1.21 19.74 21.26
CA PRO A 460 -0.73 19.45 19.91
C PRO A 460 0.52 20.26 19.56
N ARG A 461 1.40 19.70 18.73
CA ARG A 461 2.59 20.40 18.23
C ARG A 461 2.28 21.41 17.13
N ASP A 462 1.30 21.11 16.27
CA ASP A 462 0.84 22.03 15.23
C ASP A 462 -0.18 22.99 15.84
N SER A 463 0.07 24.29 15.72
CA SER A 463 -0.83 25.35 16.19
C SER A 463 -2.21 25.31 15.55
N ASN A 464 -2.34 24.72 14.36
CA ASN A 464 -3.62 24.57 13.65
C ASN A 464 -4.30 23.22 13.90
N ALA A 465 -3.68 22.32 14.66
CA ALA A 465 -4.29 21.06 15.01
C ALA A 465 -5.49 21.29 15.94
N PRO A 466 -6.57 20.50 15.78
CA PRO A 466 -7.73 20.63 16.65
C PRO A 466 -7.34 20.24 18.09
N CYS A 467 -7.81 21.02 19.06
CA CYS A 467 -7.53 20.81 20.49
C CYS A 467 -8.78 20.97 21.35
N VAL A 468 -8.74 20.42 22.56
CA VAL A 468 -9.80 20.55 23.57
C VAL A 468 -9.63 21.88 24.31
N GLN A 469 -10.64 22.74 24.21
CA GLN A 469 -10.71 24.00 24.95
C GLN A 469 -11.35 23.76 26.32
N LEU A 470 -10.56 23.86 27.39
CA LEU A 470 -11.04 23.58 28.76
C LEU A 470 -12.14 24.55 29.19
N ARG A 471 -12.05 25.82 28.75
CA ARG A 471 -13.07 26.85 29.02
C ARG A 471 -14.50 26.41 28.74
N ASN A 472 -14.71 25.51 27.77
CA ASN A 472 -16.03 25.02 27.41
C ASN A 472 -16.65 24.09 28.47
N PHE A 473 -15.83 23.54 29.39
CA PHE A 473 -16.24 22.57 30.41
C PHE A 473 -16.14 23.10 31.83
N ILE A 474 -15.72 24.37 32.00
CA ILE A 474 -15.68 25.04 33.31
C ILE A 474 -17.09 25.42 33.75
N THR A 475 -17.97 25.77 32.81
CA THR A 475 -19.36 26.12 33.08
C THR A 475 -20.31 24.99 32.68
N PRO A 476 -21.49 24.88 33.33
CA PRO A 476 -22.55 23.97 32.89
C PRO A 476 -22.92 24.19 31.42
N SER A 477 -23.40 23.13 30.76
CA SER A 477 -23.94 23.24 29.40
C SER A 477 -25.14 24.19 29.39
N THR A 478 -25.19 25.08 28.40
CA THR A 478 -26.34 25.95 28.13
C THR A 478 -27.41 25.24 27.30
N GLU A 479 -27.11 24.06 26.77
CA GLU A 479 -28.08 23.27 26.00
C GLU A 479 -29.09 22.60 26.96
N PRO A 480 -30.40 22.69 26.67
CA PRO A 480 -31.41 22.05 27.51
C PRO A 480 -31.21 20.51 27.51
N PRO A 481 -31.49 19.82 28.63
CA PRO A 481 -31.54 18.37 28.65
C PRO A 481 -32.54 17.90 27.58
N LEU A 482 -32.16 16.91 26.78
CA LEU A 482 -33.03 16.38 25.73
C LEU A 482 -34.20 15.66 26.42
N LEU A 483 -35.38 16.25 26.34
CA LEU A 483 -36.60 15.76 27.02
C LEU A 483 -37.27 14.63 26.24
N SER A 484 -37.06 14.56 24.92
CA SER A 484 -37.67 13.55 24.04
C SER A 484 -36.64 12.72 23.27
N ALA A 485 -37.02 11.48 22.93
CA ALA A 485 -36.21 10.59 22.09
C ALA A 485 -36.03 11.10 20.63
N ARG A 486 -36.82 12.10 20.22
CA ARG A 486 -36.75 12.71 18.87
C ARG A 486 -35.76 13.87 18.81
N GLU A 487 -35.57 14.56 19.92
CA GLU A 487 -34.53 15.59 20.09
C GLU A 487 -33.19 14.95 20.49
N ALA A 488 -33.23 13.80 21.15
CA ALA A 488 -32.03 13.05 21.49
C ALA A 488 -31.32 12.51 20.25
N VAL A 489 -30.01 12.76 20.14
CA VAL A 489 -29.14 12.06 19.18
C VAL A 489 -29.10 10.60 19.60
N THR A 490 -30.00 9.78 19.06
CA THR A 490 -30.04 8.35 19.39
C THR A 490 -28.96 7.64 18.61
N SER A 491 -27.98 7.07 19.32
CA SER A 491 -27.07 6.07 18.78
C SER A 491 -27.48 4.71 19.37
N PRO A 492 -28.24 3.87 18.64
CA PRO A 492 -28.75 2.59 19.17
C PRO A 492 -27.66 1.62 19.62
N CYS A 493 -26.42 1.85 19.18
CA CYS A 493 -25.25 1.05 19.52
C CYS A 493 -24.32 1.73 20.54
N ALA A 494 -24.68 2.91 21.05
CA ALA A 494 -23.95 3.55 22.14
C ALA A 494 -24.05 2.70 23.42
N GLY A 495 -22.94 2.67 24.18
CA GLY A 495 -22.85 1.86 25.40
C GLY A 495 -22.62 0.36 25.17
N ALA A 496 -22.28 -0.04 23.93
CA ALA A 496 -21.99 -1.43 23.56
C ALA A 496 -23.09 -2.42 24.02
N PRO A 497 -24.33 -2.29 23.52
CA PRO A 497 -25.48 -3.09 23.97
C PRO A 497 -25.45 -4.57 23.54
N CYS A 498 -24.42 -4.99 22.79
CA CYS A 498 -24.23 -6.35 22.32
C CYS A 498 -23.08 -7.01 23.10
N ASN A 499 -23.04 -8.35 23.09
CA ASN A 499 -21.95 -9.10 23.71
C ASN A 499 -20.60 -8.78 23.07
N ALA A 500 -19.50 -8.99 23.79
CA ALA A 500 -18.13 -8.69 23.35
C ALA A 500 -17.61 -9.54 22.16
N THR A 501 -18.43 -10.44 21.63
CA THR A 501 -18.18 -11.23 20.40
C THR A 501 -19.12 -10.85 19.27
N GLN A 502 -19.97 -9.85 19.48
CA GLN A 502 -21.00 -9.44 18.55
C GLN A 502 -20.81 -7.98 18.13
N VAL A 503 -21.18 -7.69 16.89
CA VAL A 503 -21.18 -6.35 16.31
C VAL A 503 -22.59 -5.80 16.36
N CYS A 504 -22.76 -4.62 16.96
CA CYS A 504 -24.02 -3.92 16.95
C CYS A 504 -24.26 -3.22 15.60
N VAL A 505 -25.35 -3.57 14.94
CA VAL A 505 -25.78 -2.93 13.70
C VAL A 505 -27.10 -2.17 13.94
N PRO A 506 -27.15 -0.85 13.69
CA PRO A 506 -28.38 -0.08 13.84
C PRO A 506 -29.46 -0.56 12.87
N ASN A 507 -30.67 -0.80 13.39
CA ASN A 507 -31.82 -1.15 12.57
C ASN A 507 -32.49 0.12 12.04
N ARG A 508 -32.12 0.51 10.82
CA ARG A 508 -32.59 1.75 10.19
C ARG A 508 -34.11 1.81 9.99
N ASN A 509 -34.79 0.68 9.90
CA ASN A 509 -36.24 0.61 9.76
C ASN A 509 -37.00 0.88 11.06
N CYS A 510 -36.31 0.86 12.20
CA CYS A 510 -36.88 0.98 13.54
C CYS A 510 -36.42 2.24 14.29
N LEU A 511 -35.79 3.19 13.59
CA LEU A 511 -35.28 4.42 14.20
C LEU A 511 -36.38 5.39 14.64
N HIS A 512 -37.59 5.33 14.07
CA HIS A 512 -38.62 6.37 14.23
C HIS A 512 -39.77 6.02 15.21
N GLY A 513 -39.53 5.12 16.16
CA GLY A 513 -40.51 4.76 17.19
C GLY A 513 -41.54 3.75 16.70
N GLY A 514 -41.60 2.61 17.39
CA GLY A 514 -42.47 1.47 17.12
C GLY A 514 -42.08 0.29 18.01
N THR A 515 -42.89 -0.77 18.04
CA THR A 515 -42.62 -2.03 18.80
C THR A 515 -41.57 -2.90 18.10
N CYS A 516 -40.42 -2.34 17.74
CA CYS A 516 -39.36 -3.08 17.08
C CYS A 516 -37.97 -2.70 17.57
N THR A 517 -37.03 -3.64 17.48
CA THR A 517 -35.67 -3.50 17.99
C THR A 517 -34.87 -2.47 17.18
N ARG A 518 -34.29 -1.47 17.86
CA ARG A 518 -33.54 -0.37 17.23
C ARG A 518 -32.14 -0.77 16.74
N TYR A 519 -31.66 -1.95 17.15
CA TYR A 519 -30.38 -2.52 16.74
C TYR A 519 -30.50 -4.04 16.63
N THR A 520 -29.50 -4.66 15.99
CA THR A 520 -29.35 -6.11 15.89
C THR A 520 -27.90 -6.46 16.18
N CYS A 521 -27.68 -7.50 16.98
CA CYS A 521 -26.35 -8.00 17.29
C CYS A 521 -26.00 -9.13 16.32
N LEU A 522 -24.90 -8.98 15.58
CA LEU A 522 -24.40 -9.98 14.64
C LEU A 522 -23.13 -10.62 15.19
N ASP A 523 -23.00 -11.94 15.09
CA ASP A 523 -21.79 -12.61 15.52
C ASP A 523 -20.57 -12.18 14.69
N GLY A 524 -19.43 -12.08 15.37
CA GLY A 524 -18.18 -11.64 14.79
C GLY A 524 -16.97 -12.33 15.39
N CYS A 525 -15.81 -12.03 14.81
CA CYS A 525 -14.52 -12.47 15.32
C CYS A 525 -13.71 -11.28 15.81
N ARG A 526 -12.94 -11.50 16.88
CA ARG A 526 -11.99 -10.52 17.40
C ARG A 526 -10.75 -10.41 16.51
N LEU A 527 -10.19 -9.21 16.46
CA LEU A 527 -8.98 -8.89 15.71
C LEU A 527 -7.70 -9.18 16.52
N GLY A 528 -7.59 -10.40 17.05
CA GLY A 528 -6.55 -10.80 17.99
C GLY A 528 -7.09 -11.00 19.41
N GLU A 529 -6.27 -11.60 20.27
CA GLU A 529 -6.66 -11.93 21.65
C GLU A 529 -6.80 -10.69 22.55
N GLY A 530 -5.90 -9.72 22.39
CA GLY A 530 -5.89 -8.46 23.14
C GLY A 530 -6.77 -7.35 22.55
N SER A 531 -7.37 -7.57 21.38
CA SER A 531 -8.16 -6.56 20.70
C SER A 531 -9.63 -6.57 21.14
N SER A 532 -10.18 -5.38 21.44
CA SER A 532 -11.62 -5.18 21.68
C SER A 532 -12.44 -5.08 20.39
N PHE A 533 -11.79 -4.95 19.24
CA PHE A 533 -12.45 -4.83 17.95
C PHE A 533 -12.96 -6.16 17.45
N VAL A 534 -14.22 -6.16 17.02
CA VAL A 534 -14.92 -7.29 16.45
C VAL A 534 -15.40 -6.92 15.05
N VAL A 535 -15.17 -7.80 14.08
CA VAL A 535 -15.74 -7.68 12.73
C VAL A 535 -16.73 -8.81 12.49
N THR A 536 -17.74 -8.58 11.66
CA THR A 536 -18.77 -9.59 11.37
C THR A 536 -18.19 -10.80 10.64
N ILE A 537 -18.74 -11.99 10.93
CA ILE A 537 -18.34 -13.23 10.25
C ILE A 537 -18.47 -13.08 8.72
N GLY A 538 -17.47 -13.56 8.00
CA GLY A 538 -17.35 -13.47 6.54
C GLY A 538 -16.59 -12.24 6.04
N SER A 539 -16.27 -11.29 6.92
CA SER A 539 -15.47 -10.11 6.57
C SER A 539 -14.00 -10.45 6.28
N TRP A 540 -13.39 -9.71 5.36
CA TRP A 540 -11.95 -9.78 5.09
C TRP A 540 -11.21 -8.67 5.85
N VAL A 541 -10.12 -9.03 6.52
CA VAL A 541 -9.34 -8.15 7.40
C VAL A 541 -7.90 -8.10 6.93
N ARG A 542 -7.35 -6.90 6.84
CA ARG A 542 -5.92 -6.68 6.56
C ARG A 542 -5.14 -6.68 7.89
N VAL A 543 -4.18 -7.58 8.00
CA VAL A 543 -3.35 -7.80 9.18
C VAL A 543 -1.91 -7.39 8.86
N PRO A 544 -1.32 -6.41 9.57
CA PRO A 544 0.08 -6.03 9.39
C PRO A 544 1.03 -7.19 9.74
N MET A 545 2.11 -7.33 8.97
CA MET A 545 3.17 -8.31 9.19
C MET A 545 4.49 -7.62 9.50
N ALA A 546 5.39 -8.32 10.18
CA ALA A 546 6.76 -7.86 10.36
C ALA A 546 7.43 -7.72 8.98
N GLY A 547 7.83 -6.49 8.65
CA GLY A 547 8.56 -6.17 7.43
C GLY A 547 9.88 -5.45 7.75
N ALA A 548 10.80 -5.42 6.78
CA ALA A 548 11.98 -4.56 6.88
C ALA A 548 11.57 -3.10 7.14
N SER A 549 12.44 -2.31 7.77
CA SER A 549 12.16 -0.99 8.36
C SER A 549 11.57 0.10 7.44
N ARG A 550 11.30 -0.16 6.16
CA ARG A 550 10.64 0.77 5.22
C ARG A 550 9.50 0.15 4.40
N LYS A 551 9.28 -1.16 4.53
CA LYS A 551 8.29 -1.92 3.77
C LYS A 551 7.07 -2.20 4.65
N ALA A 552 5.88 -1.86 4.13
CA ALA A 552 4.62 -2.24 4.73
C ALA A 552 4.18 -3.58 4.15
N CYS A 553 4.25 -4.60 4.99
CA CYS A 553 3.82 -5.96 4.67
C CYS A 553 2.47 -6.24 5.34
N TYR A 554 1.55 -6.88 4.63
CA TYR A 554 0.26 -7.28 5.18
C TYR A 554 -0.11 -8.67 4.72
N LYS A 555 -0.95 -9.35 5.49
CA LYS A 555 -1.73 -10.50 5.04
C LYS A 555 -3.21 -10.17 5.12
N VAL A 556 -4.02 -10.79 4.29
CA VAL A 556 -5.48 -10.66 4.32
C VAL A 556 -6.06 -11.94 4.87
N CYS A 557 -6.81 -11.84 5.97
CA CYS A 557 -7.44 -12.96 6.67
C CYS A 557 -8.95 -12.84 6.58
N ARG A 558 -9.66 -13.97 6.62
CA ARG A 558 -11.12 -14.03 6.67
C ARG A 558 -11.62 -14.30 8.08
N CYS A 559 -12.61 -13.53 8.49
CA CYS A 559 -13.31 -13.72 9.75
C CYS A 559 -14.22 -14.97 9.69
N GLY A 560 -13.91 -15.99 10.49
CA GLY A 560 -14.70 -17.21 10.65
C GLY A 560 -15.28 -17.34 12.07
N THR A 561 -15.97 -18.45 12.33
CA THR A 561 -16.59 -18.74 13.64
C THR A 561 -15.55 -19.00 14.75
N ARG A 562 -14.32 -19.37 14.39
CA ARG A 562 -13.22 -19.67 15.31
C ARG A 562 -12.15 -18.56 15.36
N GLY A 563 -12.41 -17.39 14.78
CA GLY A 563 -11.44 -16.30 14.69
C GLY A 563 -11.04 -15.97 13.24
N LEU A 564 -9.91 -15.30 13.09
CA LEU A 564 -9.32 -15.03 11.78
C LEU A 564 -8.70 -16.31 11.21
N THR A 565 -9.09 -16.66 9.98
CA THR A 565 -8.70 -17.90 9.28
C THR A 565 -8.43 -17.59 7.81
N GLN A 566 -7.82 -18.52 7.07
CA GLN A 566 -7.56 -18.37 5.63
C GLN A 566 -6.74 -17.10 5.32
N CYS A 567 -5.63 -16.88 6.03
CA CYS A 567 -4.80 -15.73 5.74
C CYS A 567 -3.92 -15.95 4.51
N GLN A 568 -3.81 -14.92 3.67
CA GLN A 568 -2.93 -14.91 2.53
C GLN A 568 -2.01 -13.67 2.58
N PRO A 569 -0.68 -13.83 2.51
CA PRO A 569 0.24 -12.70 2.46
C PRO A 569 0.04 -11.89 1.18
N LEU A 570 0.08 -10.57 1.31
CA LEU A 570 0.14 -9.62 0.21
C LEU A 570 1.60 -9.23 -0.05
N PRO A 571 1.93 -8.84 -1.30
CA PRO A 571 3.21 -8.22 -1.61
C PRO A 571 3.49 -7.02 -0.69
N CYS A 572 4.71 -6.94 -0.16
CA CYS A 572 5.12 -5.81 0.65
C CYS A 572 5.32 -4.57 -0.23
N VAL A 573 4.82 -3.43 0.20
CA VAL A 573 4.95 -2.15 -0.53
C VAL A 573 5.86 -1.20 0.22
N GLU A 574 6.69 -0.45 -0.50
CA GLU A 574 7.52 0.59 0.09
C GLU A 574 6.68 1.83 0.43
N LEU A 575 6.85 2.35 1.65
CA LEU A 575 6.14 3.54 2.12
C LEU A 575 6.96 4.80 1.85
N GLU A 576 7.29 5.05 0.59
CA GLU A 576 8.09 6.22 0.23
C GLU A 576 7.29 7.53 0.28
N ASN A 577 8.00 8.63 0.55
CA ASN A 577 7.48 9.99 0.43
C ASN A 577 7.49 10.42 -1.04
N CYS A 578 6.49 11.17 -1.45
CA CYS A 578 6.40 11.67 -2.82
C CYS A 578 7.35 12.85 -2.98
N ARG A 579 8.25 12.77 -3.96
CA ARG A 579 9.14 13.87 -4.33
C ARG A 579 8.48 14.71 -5.43
N LEU A 580 8.07 15.92 -5.09
CA LEU A 580 7.68 16.94 -6.05
C LEU A 580 8.88 17.87 -6.26
N LEU A 581 8.95 18.54 -7.42
CA LEU A 581 10.08 19.40 -7.83
C LEU A 581 10.58 20.34 -6.71
N ASP A 582 9.65 20.93 -5.94
CA ASP A 582 9.98 21.92 -4.90
C ASP A 582 9.70 21.45 -3.46
N ARG A 583 9.17 20.22 -3.26
CA ARG A 583 8.79 19.75 -1.92
C ARG A 583 8.71 18.23 -1.79
N ILE A 584 9.02 17.73 -0.60
CA ILE A 584 8.78 16.33 -0.23
C ILE A 584 7.43 16.25 0.49
N VAL A 585 6.48 15.51 -0.08
CA VAL A 585 5.18 15.24 0.53
C VAL A 585 5.23 13.89 1.23
N GLN A 586 4.89 13.88 2.52
CA GLN A 586 4.91 12.65 3.30
C GLN A 586 3.87 11.63 2.80
N HIS A 587 4.20 10.35 2.91
CA HIS A 587 3.25 9.26 2.64
C HIS A 587 1.93 9.45 3.40
N GLY A 588 0.80 9.20 2.75
CA GLY A 588 -0.55 9.36 3.32
C GLY A 588 -1.03 10.81 3.41
N SER A 589 -0.17 11.80 3.17
CA SER A 589 -0.56 13.21 3.21
C SER A 589 -1.42 13.58 2.01
N ARG A 590 -2.43 14.41 2.29
CA ARG A 590 -3.29 15.02 1.29
C ARG A 590 -2.79 16.42 0.96
N TYR A 591 -2.78 16.77 -0.31
CA TYR A 591 -2.36 18.07 -0.79
C TYR A 591 -3.15 18.44 -2.04
N TRP A 592 -3.08 19.70 -2.45
CA TRP A 592 -3.70 20.14 -3.70
C TRP A 592 -2.62 20.39 -4.74
N VAL A 593 -2.91 19.99 -5.98
CA VAL A 593 -2.17 20.40 -7.18
C VAL A 593 -3.15 21.16 -8.05
N GLU A 594 -2.96 22.47 -8.17
CA GLU A 594 -3.96 23.39 -8.70
C GLU A 594 -5.28 23.24 -7.94
N CYS A 595 -6.32 22.77 -8.62
CA CYS A 595 -7.57 22.39 -8.01
C CYS A 595 -7.64 20.88 -7.72
N ASN A 596 -6.77 19.98 -8.15
CA ASN A 596 -6.97 18.56 -7.87
C ASN A 596 -6.59 18.16 -6.43
N PRO A 597 -7.47 17.45 -5.68
CA PRO A 597 -7.08 16.87 -4.41
C PRO A 597 -6.20 15.64 -4.69
N CYS A 598 -5.00 15.62 -4.13
CA CYS A 598 -4.00 14.59 -4.29
C CYS A 598 -3.64 13.96 -2.96
N THR A 599 -3.25 12.68 -3.00
CA THR A 599 -2.71 11.96 -1.85
C THR A 599 -1.41 11.28 -2.26
N CYS A 600 -0.41 11.31 -1.40
CA CYS A 600 0.83 10.56 -1.61
C CYS A 600 0.68 9.12 -1.14
N VAL A 601 0.94 8.13 -2.01
CA VAL A 601 0.83 6.70 -1.69
C VAL A 601 2.06 5.98 -2.23
N GLY A 602 2.91 5.43 -1.35
CA GLY A 602 4.14 4.70 -1.72
C GLY A 602 5.03 5.42 -2.74
N GLY A 603 5.36 6.69 -2.52
CA GLY A 603 6.15 7.50 -3.45
C GLY A 603 5.38 8.06 -4.65
N GLU A 604 4.18 7.57 -4.92
CA GLU A 604 3.37 7.95 -6.07
C GLU A 604 2.29 8.98 -5.71
N ARG A 605 2.04 9.93 -6.62
CA ARG A 605 0.92 10.86 -6.47
C ARG A 605 -0.35 10.23 -7.01
N VAL A 606 -1.40 10.19 -6.18
CA VAL A 606 -2.75 9.81 -6.61
C VAL A 606 -3.62 11.06 -6.51
N CYS A 607 -3.91 11.67 -7.66
CA CYS A 607 -4.69 12.90 -7.76
C CYS A 607 -6.08 12.64 -8.33
N GLY A 608 -7.06 13.42 -7.88
CA GLY A 608 -8.29 13.61 -8.64
C GLY A 608 -7.96 14.16 -10.03
N THR A 609 -8.81 13.85 -11.00
CA THR A 609 -8.62 14.24 -12.41
C THR A 609 -9.64 15.30 -12.85
N ARG A 610 -9.93 16.31 -12.01
CA ARG A 610 -10.75 17.44 -12.43
C ARG A 610 -9.93 18.41 -13.29
N ALA A 611 -10.52 18.86 -14.38
CA ALA A 611 -9.92 19.90 -15.21
C ALA A 611 -10.02 21.25 -14.48
N CYS A 612 -8.87 21.76 -14.03
CA CYS A 612 -8.79 23.06 -13.39
C CYS A 612 -8.82 24.13 -14.48
N GLY A 613 -9.91 24.91 -14.54
CA GLY A 613 -10.00 26.01 -15.50
C GLY A 613 -8.92 27.05 -15.20
N VAL A 614 -8.11 27.39 -16.18
CA VAL A 614 -7.23 28.56 -16.13
C VAL A 614 -8.14 29.79 -16.07
N GLY A 615 -8.31 30.36 -14.88
CA GLY A 615 -8.87 31.69 -14.72
C GLY A 615 -7.87 32.70 -15.29
N THR A 616 -7.91 32.93 -16.60
CA THR A 616 -7.26 34.10 -17.17
C THR A 616 -8.12 35.32 -16.86
N GLY A 617 -7.56 36.22 -16.06
CA GLY A 617 -7.88 37.64 -16.10
C GLY A 617 -9.23 38.05 -15.52
N ALA A 618 -9.18 39.02 -14.62
CA ALA A 618 -10.32 39.80 -14.20
C ALA A 618 -11.11 40.35 -15.41
N GLY A 619 -12.43 40.18 -15.41
CA GLY A 619 -13.32 40.92 -16.32
C GLY A 619 -14.56 40.16 -16.77
N ALA A 620 -15.70 40.55 -16.21
CA ALA A 620 -17.05 40.40 -16.75
C ALA A 620 -17.62 38.97 -16.88
N GLY A 621 -18.64 38.70 -16.07
CA GLY A 621 -19.41 37.47 -16.13
C GLY A 621 -20.23 37.34 -17.41
N SER A 622 -20.23 36.15 -17.99
CA SER A 622 -21.46 35.43 -18.35
C SER A 622 -21.12 34.02 -18.84
N LEU A 623 -21.87 33.03 -18.34
CA LEU A 623 -22.18 31.75 -18.99
C LEU A 623 -21.01 30.80 -19.37
N SER A 624 -20.52 30.01 -18.41
CA SER A 624 -20.17 28.58 -18.61
C SER A 624 -19.76 27.91 -17.30
N ARG A 625 -20.63 27.93 -16.29
CA ARG A 625 -20.48 27.13 -15.06
C ARG A 625 -21.11 25.75 -15.24
N ALA A 626 -20.91 25.12 -16.39
CA ALA A 626 -21.25 23.71 -16.54
C ALA A 626 -20.28 22.91 -15.64
N PRO A 627 -20.78 21.98 -14.78
CA PRO A 627 -19.90 21.07 -14.07
C PRO A 627 -19.12 20.25 -15.10
N ARG A 628 -17.84 20.60 -15.31
CA ARG A 628 -16.96 19.85 -16.19
C ARG A 628 -16.67 18.51 -15.51
N LEU A 629 -17.02 17.42 -16.17
CA LEU A 629 -16.66 16.08 -15.72
C LEU A 629 -15.13 15.93 -15.71
N PRO A 630 -14.58 14.97 -14.94
CA PRO A 630 -13.14 14.67 -14.95
C PRO A 630 -12.54 14.56 -16.36
N CYS A 631 -11.26 14.92 -16.51
CA CYS A 631 -10.52 14.98 -17.77
C CYS A 631 -11.14 15.87 -18.87
N SER A 632 -11.87 16.92 -18.49
CA SER A 632 -12.59 17.80 -19.43
C SER A 632 -13.63 17.06 -20.28
N CYS A 633 -14.14 15.93 -19.79
CA CYS A 633 -15.12 15.17 -20.55
C CYS A 633 -16.44 15.93 -20.70
N PRO A 634 -17.08 15.85 -21.88
CA PRO A 634 -18.38 16.47 -22.09
C PRO A 634 -19.43 15.76 -21.22
N PRO A 635 -20.45 16.49 -20.70
CA PRO A 635 -21.48 15.94 -19.81
C PRO A 635 -22.51 15.04 -20.52
N HIS A 636 -22.20 14.52 -21.71
CA HIS A 636 -23.08 13.61 -22.43
C HIS A 636 -23.11 12.24 -21.75
N HIS A 637 -24.30 11.71 -21.52
CA HIS A 637 -24.50 10.38 -20.95
C HIS A 637 -24.71 9.37 -22.08
N LEU A 638 -23.62 8.73 -22.51
CA LEU A 638 -23.59 7.66 -23.49
C LEU A 638 -22.84 6.48 -22.86
N PRO A 639 -23.52 5.65 -22.06
CA PRO A 639 -22.86 4.73 -21.14
C PRO A 639 -21.91 3.79 -21.87
N ALA A 640 -20.73 3.62 -21.29
CA ALA A 640 -19.65 2.81 -21.83
C ALA A 640 -19.07 1.93 -20.72
N ARG A 641 -18.61 0.73 -21.05
CA ARG A 641 -18.06 -0.24 -20.10
C ARG A 641 -16.59 -0.47 -20.38
N ALA A 642 -15.77 -0.55 -19.33
CA ALA A 642 -14.38 -1.00 -19.42
C ALA A 642 -14.03 -1.85 -18.19
N ALA A 643 -13.32 -2.97 -18.38
CA ALA A 643 -12.85 -3.87 -17.31
C ALA A 643 -13.89 -4.15 -16.20
N SER A 644 -15.14 -4.46 -16.58
CA SER A 644 -16.32 -4.70 -15.72
C SER A 644 -16.96 -3.50 -15.00
N ARG A 645 -16.48 -2.27 -15.24
CA ARG A 645 -17.03 -1.03 -14.67
C ARG A 645 -17.84 -0.25 -15.70
N LEU A 646 -19.01 0.26 -15.28
CA LEU A 646 -19.86 1.13 -16.10
C LEU A 646 -19.46 2.59 -15.89
N TYR A 647 -19.23 3.30 -16.98
CA TYR A 647 -18.92 4.72 -17.04
C TYR A 647 -20.06 5.48 -17.71
N PRO A 648 -20.38 6.71 -17.27
CA PRO A 648 -21.41 7.54 -17.90
C PRO A 648 -21.15 7.84 -19.39
N ASN A 649 -19.87 7.88 -19.79
CA ASN A 649 -19.46 7.98 -21.19
C ASN A 649 -18.07 7.40 -21.43
N ALA A 650 -17.76 7.14 -22.71
CA ALA A 650 -16.46 6.62 -23.13
C ALA A 650 -15.29 7.55 -22.78
N CYS A 651 -15.50 8.87 -22.79
CA CYS A 651 -14.46 9.82 -22.37
C CYS A 651 -14.06 9.59 -20.91
N LEU A 652 -15.03 9.36 -20.02
CA LEU A 652 -14.77 9.04 -18.62
C LEU A 652 -14.15 7.67 -18.42
N ALA A 653 -14.47 6.69 -19.27
CA ALA A 653 -13.80 5.40 -19.28
C ALA A 653 -12.30 5.58 -19.64
N LYS A 654 -12.00 6.34 -20.70
CA LYS A 654 -10.62 6.69 -21.09
C LYS A 654 -9.89 7.49 -20.01
N CYS A 655 -10.58 8.46 -19.40
CA CYS A 655 -10.08 9.24 -18.26
C CYS A 655 -9.68 8.34 -17.08
N ALA A 656 -10.37 7.22 -16.90
CA ALA A 656 -10.06 6.21 -15.89
C ALA A 656 -9.02 5.17 -16.35
N GLY A 657 -8.41 5.35 -17.52
CA GLY A 657 -7.35 4.51 -18.06
C GLY A 657 -7.81 3.32 -18.90
N ALA A 658 -9.05 3.33 -19.41
CA ALA A 658 -9.50 2.35 -20.41
C ALA A 658 -8.94 2.68 -21.80
N THR A 659 -8.46 1.69 -22.54
CA THR A 659 -8.10 1.86 -23.95
C THR A 659 -9.34 1.83 -24.84
N ASP A 660 -9.22 2.26 -26.09
CA ASP A 660 -10.31 2.15 -27.07
C ASP A 660 -10.77 0.70 -27.29
N ALA A 661 -9.86 -0.27 -27.18
CA ALA A 661 -10.18 -1.69 -27.28
C ALA A 661 -10.95 -2.23 -26.07
N ASP A 662 -10.78 -1.62 -24.89
CA ASP A 662 -11.46 -2.03 -23.66
C ASP A 662 -12.88 -1.47 -23.54
N ILE A 663 -13.24 -0.51 -24.41
CA ILE A 663 -14.49 0.25 -24.32
C ILE A 663 -15.60 -0.40 -25.13
N GLU A 664 -16.57 -0.95 -24.43
CA GLU A 664 -17.83 -1.43 -25.02
C GLU A 664 -18.92 -0.37 -24.82
N PHE A 665 -19.57 0.09 -25.89
CA PHE A 665 -20.70 1.02 -25.79
C PHE A 665 -22.00 0.30 -25.38
N GLY A 666 -22.74 0.90 -24.46
CA GLY A 666 -24.06 0.45 -24.02
C GLY A 666 -24.11 -0.13 -22.60
N GLU A 667 -25.33 -0.22 -22.04
CA GLU A 667 -25.58 -0.83 -20.74
C GLU A 667 -25.68 -2.36 -20.86
N ARG A 668 -24.54 -3.08 -20.91
CA ARG A 668 -24.59 -4.52 -20.64
C ARG A 668 -24.66 -4.73 -19.13
N ARG A 669 -25.89 -4.72 -18.59
CA ARG A 669 -26.16 -5.01 -17.17
C ARG A 669 -25.55 -6.37 -16.82
N ALA A 670 -25.02 -6.51 -15.60
CA ALA A 670 -24.43 -7.78 -15.14
C ALA A 670 -25.38 -8.98 -15.33
N CYS A 671 -26.70 -8.73 -15.37
CA CYS A 671 -27.76 -9.70 -15.66
C CYS A 671 -28.63 -9.32 -16.89
N GLY A 672 -28.07 -8.64 -17.91
CA GLY A 672 -28.82 -8.15 -19.08
C GLY A 672 -29.01 -9.19 -20.19
N ALA A 673 -30.10 -9.04 -20.98
CA ALA A 673 -30.51 -9.95 -22.06
C ALA A 673 -29.50 -10.13 -23.21
N GLY A 674 -28.48 -9.26 -23.30
CA GLY A 674 -27.39 -9.40 -24.27
C GLY A 674 -26.28 -10.35 -23.83
N ALA A 675 -26.28 -10.89 -22.62
CA ALA A 675 -25.24 -11.79 -22.12
C ALA A 675 -25.54 -13.27 -22.45
N GLY A 676 -25.91 -13.57 -23.71
CA GLY A 676 -26.30 -14.94 -24.11
C GLY A 676 -27.43 -15.54 -23.26
N PRO A 677 -27.78 -16.82 -23.45
CA PRO A 677 -28.73 -17.49 -22.59
C PRO A 677 -28.09 -17.69 -21.21
N GLY A 678 -28.33 -16.74 -20.30
CA GLY A 678 -27.80 -16.76 -18.94
C GLY A 678 -26.46 -16.03 -18.80
N GLY A 679 -26.51 -14.71 -18.62
CA GLY A 679 -25.31 -13.90 -18.35
C GLY A 679 -24.46 -14.49 -17.24
N GLY A 680 -23.36 -15.15 -17.61
CA GLY A 680 -22.43 -15.85 -16.71
C GLY A 680 -22.99 -17.04 -15.92
N CYS A 681 -24.31 -17.15 -15.78
CA CYS A 681 -24.99 -18.06 -14.86
C CYS A 681 -25.65 -19.27 -15.53
N GLY A 682 -25.59 -19.38 -16.86
CA GLY A 682 -26.22 -20.47 -17.61
C GLY A 682 -27.73 -20.56 -17.29
N ARG A 683 -28.19 -21.69 -16.72
CA ARG A 683 -29.61 -21.89 -16.36
C ARG A 683 -30.02 -21.24 -15.03
N LEU A 684 -29.07 -20.73 -14.25
CA LEU A 684 -29.34 -20.11 -12.95
C LEU A 684 -29.76 -18.66 -13.15
N ALA A 685 -30.62 -18.15 -12.27
CA ALA A 685 -31.05 -16.76 -12.31
C ALA A 685 -29.89 -15.84 -11.89
N CYS A 686 -29.69 -14.73 -12.59
CA CYS A 686 -28.64 -13.78 -12.25
C CYS A 686 -29.19 -12.68 -11.32
N ALA A 687 -28.54 -12.45 -10.18
CA ALA A 687 -28.84 -11.34 -9.27
C ALA A 687 -27.62 -10.40 -9.17
N ARG A 688 -27.87 -9.08 -9.23
CA ARG A 688 -26.79 -8.08 -9.13
C ARG A 688 -26.16 -8.12 -7.73
N ALA A 689 -24.84 -8.23 -7.66
CA ALA A 689 -24.09 -8.25 -6.40
C ALA A 689 -22.84 -7.39 -6.57
N PRO A 690 -22.92 -6.07 -6.28
CA PRO A 690 -21.79 -5.18 -6.49
C PRO A 690 -20.65 -5.57 -5.54
N ASN A 691 -19.47 -5.82 -6.11
CA ASN A 691 -18.26 -6.17 -5.37
C ASN A 691 -17.18 -5.12 -5.61
N VAL A 692 -16.39 -4.80 -4.59
CA VAL A 692 -15.25 -3.89 -4.72
C VAL A 692 -14.02 -4.70 -5.10
N CYS A 693 -13.51 -4.47 -6.31
CA CYS A 693 -12.28 -5.10 -6.79
C CYS A 693 -11.09 -4.35 -6.19
N LEU A 694 -10.27 -5.04 -5.41
CA LEU A 694 -9.14 -4.43 -4.71
C LEU A 694 -7.88 -4.27 -5.58
N SER A 695 -7.86 -4.89 -6.77
CA SER A 695 -6.76 -4.83 -7.73
C SER A 695 -7.29 -4.65 -9.15
N ARG A 696 -6.59 -3.82 -9.95
CA ARG A 696 -6.84 -3.67 -11.41
C ARG A 696 -6.40 -4.90 -12.21
N LEU A 697 -5.56 -5.75 -11.61
CA LEU A 697 -4.95 -6.92 -12.23
C LEU A 697 -5.87 -8.14 -12.16
N GLN A 698 -6.92 -8.08 -11.35
CA GLN A 698 -7.85 -9.19 -11.21
C GLN A 698 -8.81 -9.22 -12.41
N ALA A 699 -8.58 -10.16 -13.33
CA ALA A 699 -9.41 -10.34 -14.53
C ALA A 699 -10.87 -10.69 -14.22
N SER A 700 -11.15 -11.32 -13.06
CA SER A 700 -12.49 -11.73 -12.63
C SER A 700 -12.91 -11.05 -11.33
N CYS A 701 -13.77 -10.04 -11.45
CA CYS A 701 -14.43 -9.40 -10.32
C CYS A 701 -15.95 -9.41 -10.53
N PRO A 702 -16.62 -10.56 -10.27
CA PRO A 702 -18.02 -10.73 -10.61
C PRO A 702 -18.89 -9.71 -9.88
N GLN A 703 -19.67 -8.94 -10.64
CA GLN A 703 -20.65 -7.97 -10.14
C GLN A 703 -22.06 -8.57 -10.02
N HIS A 704 -22.14 -9.90 -10.02
CA HIS A 704 -23.37 -10.68 -9.96
C HIS A 704 -23.16 -11.97 -9.17
N VAL A 705 -24.26 -12.55 -8.70
CA VAL A 705 -24.33 -13.87 -8.08
C VAL A 705 -25.36 -14.70 -8.85
N CYS A 706 -25.02 -15.95 -9.13
CA CYS A 706 -25.94 -16.91 -9.73
C CYS A 706 -26.81 -17.53 -8.63
N VAL A 707 -28.11 -17.33 -8.74
CA VAL A 707 -29.15 -17.78 -7.83
C VAL A 707 -29.78 -19.04 -8.39
N ASN A 708 -29.74 -20.11 -7.60
CA ASN A 708 -30.46 -21.31 -7.92
C ASN A 708 -31.95 -21.12 -7.66
N THR A 709 -32.78 -21.36 -8.68
CA THR A 709 -34.25 -21.26 -8.62
C THR A 709 -34.92 -22.57 -8.21
N SER A 710 -34.17 -23.65 -7.99
CA SER A 710 -34.72 -24.90 -7.47
C SER A 710 -34.83 -24.87 -5.93
N HIS A 711 -35.94 -25.44 -5.44
CA HIS A 711 -36.23 -25.63 -4.01
C HIS A 711 -36.05 -24.35 -3.14
N CYS A 712 -36.66 -23.21 -3.54
CA CYS A 712 -36.51 -21.95 -2.81
C CYS A 712 -36.87 -22.02 -1.31
N ASN A 713 -37.78 -22.91 -0.92
CA ASN A 713 -38.26 -23.06 0.46
C ASN A 713 -37.20 -23.68 1.39
N THR A 714 -36.23 -24.43 0.86
CA THR A 714 -35.18 -25.08 1.67
C THR A 714 -33.90 -24.25 1.74
N GLN A 715 -33.83 -23.14 0.99
CA GLN A 715 -32.66 -22.26 0.99
C GLN A 715 -32.65 -21.40 2.27
N PRO A 716 -31.45 -21.08 2.80
CA PRO A 716 -31.34 -20.24 4.00
C PRO A 716 -31.95 -18.86 3.75
N PRO A 717 -32.63 -18.27 4.75
CA PRO A 717 -33.25 -16.95 4.61
C PRO A 717 -32.18 -15.90 4.32
N LYS A 718 -32.35 -15.19 3.20
CA LYS A 718 -31.47 -14.10 2.79
C LYS A 718 -32.32 -13.05 2.09
N THR A 719 -32.85 -12.14 2.89
CA THR A 719 -33.85 -11.18 2.43
C THR A 719 -33.30 -10.25 1.36
N VAL A 720 -34.16 -9.88 0.42
CA VAL A 720 -33.85 -8.94 -0.66
C VAL A 720 -35.03 -8.02 -0.91
N CYS A 721 -34.75 -6.78 -1.32
CA CYS A 721 -35.76 -5.80 -1.70
C CYS A 721 -35.82 -5.68 -3.22
N ASP A 722 -37.02 -5.76 -3.78
CA ASP A 722 -37.22 -5.48 -5.20
C ASP A 722 -37.41 -3.98 -5.48
N THR A 723 -37.44 -3.61 -6.75
CA THR A 723 -37.65 -2.23 -7.21
C THR A 723 -39.03 -1.67 -6.90
N ASP A 724 -39.99 -2.52 -6.57
CA ASP A 724 -41.37 -2.15 -6.26
C ASP A 724 -41.55 -1.94 -4.74
N GLY A 725 -40.48 -2.08 -3.95
CA GLY A 725 -40.50 -1.92 -2.50
C GLY A 725 -41.02 -3.15 -1.74
N VAL A 726 -41.08 -4.31 -2.39
CA VAL A 726 -41.51 -5.58 -1.78
C VAL A 726 -40.29 -6.36 -1.31
N THR A 727 -40.35 -6.82 -0.05
CA THR A 727 -39.31 -7.67 0.55
C THR A 727 -39.58 -9.14 0.26
N HIS A 728 -38.59 -9.83 -0.30
CA HIS A 728 -38.63 -11.28 -0.55
C HIS A 728 -37.75 -12.00 0.47
N SER A 729 -38.15 -13.22 0.87
CA SER A 729 -37.46 -14.02 1.90
C SER A 729 -36.09 -14.56 1.44
N THR A 730 -35.96 -14.89 0.15
CA THR A 730 -34.71 -15.33 -0.46
C THR A 730 -34.56 -14.74 -1.87
N PRO A 731 -33.34 -14.68 -2.43
CA PRO A 731 -33.13 -14.26 -3.82
C PRO A 731 -33.81 -15.19 -4.83
N CYS A 732 -34.03 -16.46 -4.43
CA CYS A 732 -34.74 -17.47 -5.21
C CYS A 732 -36.21 -17.08 -5.43
N HIS A 733 -36.90 -16.61 -4.37
CA HIS A 733 -38.29 -16.12 -4.48
C HIS A 733 -38.39 -14.87 -5.36
N LEU A 734 -37.42 -13.96 -5.25
CA LEU A 734 -37.35 -12.78 -6.13
C LEU A 734 -37.18 -13.20 -7.61
N ALA A 735 -36.31 -14.18 -7.88
CA ALA A 735 -36.08 -14.70 -9.21
C ALA A 735 -37.29 -15.45 -9.78
N LEU A 736 -37.95 -16.30 -8.99
CA LEU A 736 -39.20 -16.97 -9.39
C LEU A 736 -40.32 -15.98 -9.69
N GLY A 737 -40.40 -14.88 -8.93
CA GLY A 737 -41.37 -13.82 -9.14
C GLY A 737 -41.09 -12.92 -10.34
N GLY A 738 -39.97 -13.12 -11.06
CA GLY A 738 -39.58 -12.28 -12.18
C GLY A 738 -39.30 -10.81 -11.79
N LYS A 739 -39.09 -10.53 -10.50
CA LYS A 739 -38.91 -9.19 -9.97
C LYS A 739 -37.45 -8.75 -10.07
N ARG A 740 -37.23 -7.44 -10.09
CA ARG A 740 -35.88 -6.86 -10.22
C ARG A 740 -35.34 -6.49 -8.85
N LEU A 741 -34.13 -6.95 -8.55
CA LEU A 741 -33.44 -6.59 -7.31
C LEU A 741 -33.12 -5.09 -7.26
N ALA A 742 -33.60 -4.39 -6.23
CA ALA A 742 -33.17 -3.03 -5.90
C ALA A 742 -31.90 -3.07 -5.04
N HIS A 743 -31.96 -3.76 -3.89
CA HIS A 743 -30.82 -3.94 -3.00
C HIS A 743 -30.94 -5.23 -2.17
N TRP A 744 -29.82 -5.68 -1.63
CA TRP A 744 -29.78 -6.80 -0.70
C TRP A 744 -30.28 -6.37 0.69
N GLY A 745 -30.93 -7.27 1.41
CA GLY A 745 -31.59 -6.98 2.69
C GLY A 745 -33.08 -6.62 2.52
N PRO A 746 -33.80 -6.43 3.65
CA PRO A 746 -35.21 -6.04 3.63
C PRO A 746 -35.38 -4.61 3.12
N CYS A 747 -36.53 -4.31 2.52
CA CYS A 747 -36.81 -2.95 2.04
C CYS A 747 -36.73 -1.93 3.17
N LEU A 748 -36.07 -0.81 2.88
CA LEU A 748 -35.93 0.28 3.83
C LEU A 748 -37.17 1.18 3.82
N LYS A 749 -37.66 1.55 5.01
CA LYS A 749 -38.74 2.52 5.16
C LYS A 749 -38.15 3.93 5.30
N TYR A 750 -38.85 4.95 4.80
CA TYR A 750 -38.49 6.39 4.94
C TYR A 750 -37.22 6.83 4.19
N CYS A 751 -36.77 6.08 3.19
CA CYS A 751 -35.67 6.48 2.30
C CYS A 751 -36.15 6.95 0.91
N SER A 752 -37.46 7.14 0.70
CA SER A 752 -38.01 7.68 -0.54
C SER A 752 -37.79 9.19 -0.63
N GLN A 753 -37.26 9.67 -1.76
CA GLN A 753 -37.08 11.08 -2.07
C GLN A 753 -38.43 11.79 -2.38
N GLU A 754 -39.37 11.79 -1.44
CA GLU A 754 -40.64 12.54 -1.55
C GLU A 754 -40.77 13.65 -0.50
N LEU A 755 -39.66 14.16 0.05
CA LEU A 755 -39.67 15.28 1.00
C LEU A 755 -39.20 16.63 0.39
N TYR A 756 -39.30 16.80 -0.94
CA TYR A 756 -39.04 18.09 -1.61
C TYR A 756 -40.18 18.55 -2.53
N ALA A 757 -41.42 18.18 -2.21
CA ALA A 757 -42.59 18.74 -2.85
C ALA A 757 -43.74 18.86 -1.84
N GLU A 758 -43.70 19.91 -1.02
CA GLU A 758 -44.87 20.62 -0.47
C GLU A 758 -44.41 21.64 0.59
N SER A 759 -43.87 22.77 0.13
CA SER A 759 -43.95 24.04 0.87
C SER A 759 -44.02 25.19 -0.13
N THR A 760 -45.05 25.15 -0.97
CA THR A 760 -45.60 26.31 -1.67
C THR A 760 -47.12 26.24 -1.57
N ALA A 761 -47.63 26.64 -0.41
CA ALA A 761 -48.93 27.29 -0.22
C ALA A 761 -48.81 28.15 1.05
#